data_AF-B6IPS6-F1
#
_entry.id   AF-B6IPS6-F1
#
_cell.length_a   1.000
_cell.length_b   1.000
_cell.length_c   1.000
_cell.angle_alpha   90.00
_cell.angle_beta   90.00
_cell.angle_gamma   90.00
#
_symmetry.space_group_name_H-M   'P 1'
#
loop_
_entity.id
_entity.type
_entity.pdbx_description
1 polymer ?
#
loop_
_entity_poly.entity_id
_entity_poly.type
_entity_poly.pdbx_seq_one_letter_code
_entity_poly.pdbx_strand_id
1 'polypeptide(L)'
;MIGAVTGSAGSNDTLVLAGSGYVTLTAQGLVLSGIETVSFDNDALSRTVVIDQALNLAFGLSGTNSVSTAVAALDLSGKSLTGVDALVSTSDTGTAFRLAESQIGSGKVTSVSGGSGASDSLRVDGDAVDFSSLTLSGIETLSNQQAGGGIGVTDTVLAGLTAISGEDGWISSNASYDVSKISLSGIFELRSSASDGTVTITVGGDQIGSGKVERITAQAGADVTLVTSSASFDASELTVTNIDTITTTRAGGTAITDSGESTRIIGGSGADTLAGSFGDDTLDGGAGDDIFLYGGGNTDNGRDLIQNLATGDIIRVSNADFSATTITAGNGTSVGLNEIQIATANGRTTLHIGTDAQADAADLVIDLDGLYTADNFKLSGSDITVNLNASPVITAPGTAAVAENATGVTLGTISLADGDNDAQTVTLSVGSGSFGLDTAGLSVVSDDTTAGRTLVVSGSVGALNTALAGLTYTPVANTSGSVDLVVSTKDGKGGTDSGTVKITVSDVNPVLAPQSFTVAENSAAGTVVGTAVASGDTNGLIWSISGGTGAGLFTIDAASGQIKVAQGAVLDFETTASYTLTVAVDDEDADTTADATTTVTVTLSDVDETPVTPPPVVVIPPSPPAPPLPPAPPGPPAAPPPPPVVPTTVTATEDGVSVGRGSGSDSLTGRPVEQVVVAPVPSSRQDAGGTPTANADIRLGGSSSVPVLVATLPVGVGLQASGATTLTLAELSAAAGVEAGRIQAAGTVSTGTVDLAGLSTLLPGSTPVTLRTVTPTLTAGSTTPPGQPILLSVPTSTDTSGMVTAVVIDGRSLPSGTNIELRDVDYAVVTGSVFVTGGTGSNVVIGDDARQYIRLGPDDDTLRGGGGDDTVGSGEGRDLLYGDEGNDSVFGGEGYDRLSGGAGDDTIDGGSGVDVVRIEAARSAVTLEAAGPWGVRLSGAATGTDVASGVELIRFDDQVVYVTLPVRFEAVQPDGGGAFDEAFYLARWADVRAAVNAGQVMSGLEHYLAFGQAEGRDPTPLFDEEAYLARWADVRVAVEAGQFHSGYEHYLAFGWREDRDPSAWFDLSAYLQRNPDVADAGIDPLRHWLVWGIGENRIATAADTGLWFA
;
A
#
# COMPACT_ATOMS: atom_id res chain seq x y z
N MET A 1 -0.41 -75.88 -27.86
CA MET A 1 0.88 -75.88 -27.15
C MET A 1 1.85 -76.76 -27.90
N ILE A 2 2.83 -76.17 -28.56
CA ILE A 2 3.98 -76.87 -29.15
C ILE A 2 5.07 -76.80 -28.08
N GLY A 3 5.67 -77.93 -27.70
CA GLY A 3 6.60 -77.98 -26.55
C GLY A 3 8.05 -77.62 -26.89
N ALA A 4 8.51 -77.85 -28.11
CA ALA A 4 9.81 -77.42 -28.62
C ALA A 4 9.83 -77.60 -30.14
N VAL A 5 10.43 -76.66 -30.88
CA VAL A 5 10.72 -76.81 -32.30
C VAL A 5 12.22 -76.57 -32.49
N THR A 6 12.94 -77.59 -32.94
CA THR A 6 14.39 -77.54 -33.13
C THR A 6 14.71 -77.64 -34.62
N GLY A 7 15.32 -76.59 -35.17
CA GLY A 7 15.99 -76.58 -36.46
C GLY A 7 17.48 -76.88 -36.31
N SER A 8 18.20 -77.02 -37.42
CA SER A 8 19.65 -77.19 -37.40
C SER A 8 20.30 -75.80 -37.37
N ALA A 9 21.33 -75.62 -36.53
CA ALA A 9 22.03 -74.34 -36.48
C ALA A 9 22.70 -74.03 -37.83
N GLY A 10 22.36 -72.89 -38.43
CA GLY A 10 22.91 -72.43 -39.72
C GLY A 10 22.19 -72.95 -40.97
N SER A 11 21.06 -73.65 -40.83
CA SER A 11 20.08 -73.79 -41.91
C SER A 11 19.00 -72.71 -41.74
N ASN A 12 18.59 -72.05 -42.83
CA ASN A 12 17.48 -71.09 -42.89
C ASN A 12 16.11 -71.74 -42.58
N ASP A 13 16.00 -72.42 -41.45
CA ASP A 13 14.84 -73.21 -41.08
C ASP A 13 13.68 -72.26 -40.75
N THR A 14 12.57 -72.48 -41.46
CA THR A 14 11.36 -71.66 -41.37
C THR A 14 10.26 -72.45 -40.67
N LEU A 15 9.76 -71.93 -39.55
CA LEU A 15 8.55 -72.42 -38.89
C LEU A 15 7.33 -71.75 -39.53
N VAL A 16 6.54 -72.51 -40.30
CA VAL A 16 5.28 -72.03 -40.87
C VAL A 16 4.12 -72.37 -39.95
N LEU A 17 3.37 -71.35 -39.53
CA LEU A 17 2.17 -71.49 -38.69
C LEU A 17 0.93 -71.14 -39.52
N ALA A 18 0.07 -72.14 -39.77
CA ALA A 18 -1.16 -72.02 -40.55
C ALA A 18 -2.41 -72.29 -39.69
N GLY A 19 -3.38 -71.37 -39.69
CA GLY A 19 -4.65 -71.50 -38.96
C GLY A 19 -5.47 -70.20 -38.89
N SER A 20 -6.79 -70.29 -38.74
CA SER A 20 -7.70 -69.14 -38.60
C SER A 20 -7.88 -68.75 -37.12
N GLY A 21 -7.32 -67.63 -36.68
CA GLY A 21 -7.51 -67.08 -35.32
C GLY A 21 -6.25 -66.51 -34.68
N TYR A 22 -6.35 -66.10 -33.40
CA TYR A 22 -5.23 -65.65 -32.58
C TYR A 22 -4.21 -66.78 -32.38
N VAL A 23 -2.95 -66.55 -32.77
CA VAL A 23 -1.84 -67.47 -32.51
C VAL A 23 -1.00 -66.91 -31.36
N THR A 24 -1.26 -67.38 -30.14
CA THR A 24 -0.43 -67.03 -28.97
C THR A 24 0.75 -68.01 -28.86
N LEU A 25 1.97 -67.49 -29.07
CA LEU A 25 3.21 -68.18 -28.71
C LEU A 25 3.65 -67.69 -27.32
N THR A 26 3.06 -68.25 -26.25
CA THR A 26 3.50 -67.95 -24.88
C THR A 26 4.72 -68.80 -24.52
N ALA A 27 5.87 -68.17 -24.33
CA ALA A 27 7.13 -68.81 -23.99
C ALA A 27 7.24 -69.24 -22.52
N GLN A 28 6.15 -69.67 -21.87
CA GLN A 28 6.30 -70.57 -20.73
C GLN A 28 6.55 -71.99 -21.28
N GLY A 29 7.71 -72.18 -21.92
CA GLY A 29 8.25 -73.49 -22.31
C GLY A 29 8.48 -73.76 -23.80
N LEU A 30 8.26 -72.82 -24.73
CA LEU A 30 8.59 -73.03 -26.15
C LEU A 30 10.04 -72.61 -26.44
N VAL A 31 10.94 -73.59 -26.56
CA VAL A 31 12.32 -73.34 -27.03
C VAL A 31 12.36 -73.47 -28.55
N LEU A 32 12.53 -72.36 -29.26
CA LEU A 32 12.89 -72.32 -30.67
C LEU A 32 14.41 -72.28 -30.77
N SER A 33 15.05 -73.40 -31.07
CA SER A 33 16.51 -73.50 -31.22
C SER A 33 16.83 -73.86 -32.67
N GLY A 34 17.67 -73.07 -33.34
CA GLY A 34 18.01 -73.27 -34.75
C GLY A 34 16.90 -72.90 -35.75
N ILE A 35 15.82 -72.23 -35.31
CA ILE A 35 14.80 -71.66 -36.20
C ILE A 35 15.14 -70.19 -36.45
N GLU A 36 15.32 -69.82 -37.71
CA GLU A 36 15.72 -68.47 -38.09
C GLU A 36 14.53 -67.61 -38.53
N THR A 37 13.49 -68.22 -39.10
CA THR A 37 12.31 -67.52 -39.63
C THR A 37 11.02 -68.12 -39.10
N VAL A 38 10.08 -67.27 -38.67
CA VAL A 38 8.68 -67.67 -38.41
C VAL A 38 7.80 -67.01 -39.47
N SER A 39 7.06 -67.83 -40.21
CA SER A 39 6.18 -67.39 -41.28
C SER A 39 4.72 -67.75 -41.02
N PHE A 40 3.80 -66.84 -41.33
CA PHE A 40 2.37 -67.02 -41.14
C PHE A 40 1.64 -66.95 -42.48
N ASP A 41 1.02 -68.05 -42.89
CA ASP A 41 0.35 -68.22 -44.19
C ASP A 41 -1.17 -68.37 -44.00
N ASN A 42 -1.91 -67.26 -43.97
CA ASN A 42 -3.40 -67.23 -43.96
C ASN A 42 -3.92 -65.80 -44.29
N ASP A 43 -5.24 -65.59 -44.50
CA ASP A 43 -5.90 -64.33 -44.87
C ASP A 43 -6.73 -63.69 -43.71
N ALA A 44 -6.14 -63.49 -42.50
CA ALA A 44 -6.87 -62.93 -41.34
C ALA A 44 -6.63 -61.42 -41.13
N LEU A 45 -7.68 -60.67 -40.71
CA LEU A 45 -7.75 -59.19 -40.67
C LEU A 45 -6.85 -58.48 -39.62
N SER A 46 -6.40 -59.15 -38.54
CA SER A 46 -5.44 -58.58 -37.56
C SER A 46 -4.73 -59.70 -36.78
N ARG A 47 -3.43 -59.54 -36.44
CA ARG A 47 -2.61 -60.55 -35.75
C ARG A 47 -1.74 -59.95 -34.65
N THR A 48 -1.52 -60.69 -33.57
CA THR A 48 -0.55 -60.35 -32.51
C THR A 48 0.31 -61.57 -32.20
N VAL A 49 1.63 -61.41 -32.21
CA VAL A 49 2.61 -62.47 -31.89
C VAL A 49 3.43 -62.03 -30.68
N VAL A 50 3.61 -62.89 -29.68
CA VAL A 50 4.48 -62.64 -28.53
C VAL A 50 5.85 -63.26 -28.81
N ILE A 51 6.94 -62.50 -28.69
CA ILE A 51 8.32 -63.00 -28.82
C ILE A 51 9.16 -62.62 -27.60
N ASP A 52 10.09 -63.51 -27.25
CA ASP A 52 11.06 -63.34 -26.16
C ASP A 52 12.52 -63.36 -26.65
N GLN A 53 12.73 -63.40 -27.96
CA GLN A 53 14.05 -63.37 -28.61
C GLN A 53 13.96 -62.81 -30.04
N ALA A 54 15.09 -62.39 -30.59
CA ALA A 54 15.19 -61.80 -31.92
C ALA A 54 15.11 -62.84 -33.05
N LEU A 55 14.05 -62.80 -33.87
CA LEU A 55 13.79 -63.74 -34.97
C LEU A 55 13.48 -62.99 -36.29
N ASN A 56 13.68 -63.64 -37.45
CA ASN A 56 13.09 -63.13 -38.69
C ASN A 56 11.59 -63.43 -38.69
N LEU A 57 10.78 -62.44 -39.05
CA LEU A 57 9.32 -62.53 -39.06
C LEU A 57 8.78 -62.22 -40.45
N ALA A 58 7.90 -63.08 -40.96
CA ALA A 58 7.26 -62.91 -42.26
C ALA A 58 5.76 -63.18 -42.19
N PHE A 59 4.95 -62.13 -42.37
CA PHE A 59 3.49 -62.22 -42.44
C PHE A 59 3.03 -62.23 -43.90
N GLY A 60 2.32 -63.29 -44.32
CA GLY A 60 1.72 -63.40 -45.64
C GLY A 60 0.36 -62.69 -45.71
N LEU A 61 0.34 -61.48 -46.28
CA LEU A 61 -0.81 -60.72 -46.79
C LEU A 61 -1.85 -60.16 -45.77
N SER A 62 -2.73 -59.29 -46.30
CA SER A 62 -3.39 -58.09 -45.73
C SER A 62 -4.01 -58.18 -44.33
N GLY A 63 -3.68 -57.20 -43.48
CA GLY A 63 -4.21 -56.96 -42.12
C GLY A 63 -3.16 -56.27 -41.24
N THR A 64 -3.54 -55.69 -40.09
CA THR A 64 -2.58 -55.09 -39.14
C THR A 64 -1.89 -56.19 -38.30
N ASN A 65 -0.57 -56.29 -38.40
CA ASN A 65 0.24 -57.32 -37.72
C ASN A 65 1.12 -56.69 -36.63
N SER A 66 0.87 -57.05 -35.37
CA SER A 66 1.63 -56.59 -34.22
C SER A 66 2.54 -57.68 -33.63
N VAL A 67 3.71 -57.26 -33.14
CA VAL A 67 4.67 -58.08 -32.41
C VAL A 67 4.79 -57.52 -31.01
N SER A 68 4.48 -58.34 -30.02
CA SER A 68 4.53 -58.01 -28.60
C SER A 68 5.72 -58.68 -27.93
N THR A 69 6.31 -58.03 -26.94
CA THR A 69 7.41 -58.59 -26.16
C THR A 69 7.34 -58.17 -24.69
N ALA A 70 7.92 -58.98 -23.81
CA ALA A 70 8.07 -58.66 -22.39
C ALA A 70 9.55 -58.66 -21.96
N VAL A 71 10.48 -58.63 -22.93
CA VAL A 71 11.92 -58.67 -22.65
C VAL A 71 12.49 -57.27 -22.53
N ALA A 72 13.48 -57.10 -21.66
CA ALA A 72 14.12 -55.82 -21.43
C ALA A 72 14.86 -55.26 -22.65
N ALA A 73 15.29 -56.11 -23.60
CA ALA A 73 15.95 -55.68 -24.83
C ALA A 73 15.61 -56.59 -26.01
N LEU A 74 15.09 -56.00 -27.09
CA LEU A 74 14.72 -56.69 -28.32
C LEU A 74 15.46 -56.07 -29.51
N ASP A 75 16.50 -56.76 -29.96
CA ASP A 75 17.30 -56.32 -31.11
C ASP A 75 16.85 -56.99 -32.42
N LEU A 76 16.17 -56.23 -33.28
CA LEU A 76 15.70 -56.68 -34.58
C LEU A 76 16.51 -56.10 -35.74
N SER A 77 17.53 -55.28 -35.49
CA SER A 77 18.28 -54.52 -36.51
C SER A 77 18.84 -55.39 -37.65
N GLY A 78 19.23 -56.63 -37.36
CA GLY A 78 19.72 -57.61 -38.33
C GLY A 78 18.67 -58.61 -38.85
N LYS A 79 17.37 -58.37 -38.62
CA LYS A 79 16.28 -59.31 -38.92
C LYS A 79 15.39 -58.84 -40.07
N SER A 80 14.74 -59.78 -40.76
CA SER A 80 13.69 -59.47 -41.73
C SER A 80 12.35 -59.30 -41.00
N LEU A 81 11.65 -58.18 -41.21
CA LEU A 81 10.35 -57.85 -40.62
C LEU A 81 9.29 -57.66 -41.72
N THR A 82 9.08 -58.69 -42.54
CA THR A 82 8.17 -58.57 -43.69
C THR A 82 6.71 -58.60 -43.22
N GLY A 83 5.98 -57.52 -43.47
CA GLY A 83 4.56 -57.39 -43.10
C GLY A 83 4.31 -57.17 -41.61
N VAL A 84 5.29 -56.66 -40.85
CA VAL A 84 5.13 -56.25 -39.44
C VAL A 84 4.74 -54.78 -39.40
N ASP A 85 3.58 -54.44 -38.82
CA ASP A 85 3.08 -53.07 -38.74
C ASP A 85 3.38 -52.42 -37.38
N ALA A 86 3.33 -53.18 -36.29
CA ALA A 86 3.43 -52.63 -34.93
C ALA A 86 4.36 -53.44 -34.01
N LEU A 87 5.14 -52.77 -33.17
CA LEU A 87 5.88 -53.35 -32.06
C LEU A 87 5.27 -52.89 -30.72
N VAL A 88 5.11 -53.80 -29.77
CA VAL A 88 4.42 -53.54 -28.49
C VAL A 88 5.22 -54.13 -27.32
N SER A 89 5.57 -53.30 -26.35
CA SER A 89 6.11 -53.75 -25.08
C SER A 89 4.95 -54.08 -24.13
N THR A 90 5.07 -55.20 -23.45
CA THR A 90 4.21 -55.63 -22.33
C THR A 90 5.02 -55.73 -21.04
N SER A 91 6.25 -55.18 -21.05
CA SER A 91 7.19 -55.19 -19.94
C SER A 91 6.84 -54.06 -18.97
N ASP A 92 6.67 -54.41 -17.69
CA ASP A 92 6.52 -53.42 -16.62
C ASP A 92 7.88 -52.83 -16.17
N THR A 93 9.00 -53.35 -16.70
CA THR A 93 10.37 -52.91 -16.36
C THR A 93 11.05 -52.15 -17.49
N GLY A 94 10.33 -51.87 -18.58
CA GLY A 94 10.82 -51.18 -19.78
C GLY A 94 11.44 -52.15 -20.78
N THR A 95 11.44 -51.73 -22.06
CA THR A 95 11.97 -52.47 -23.21
C THR A 95 12.83 -51.56 -24.08
N ALA A 96 14.02 -52.03 -24.44
CA ALA A 96 14.87 -51.41 -25.45
C ALA A 96 14.69 -52.08 -26.82
N PHE A 97 13.98 -51.40 -27.74
CA PHE A 97 13.85 -51.83 -29.12
C PHE A 97 15.06 -51.34 -29.94
N ARG A 98 15.65 -52.23 -30.75
CA ARG A 98 16.66 -51.85 -31.74
C ARG A 98 16.22 -52.25 -33.14
N LEU A 99 16.19 -51.28 -34.05
CA LEU A 99 15.83 -51.46 -35.46
C LEU A 99 16.96 -50.94 -36.36
N ALA A 100 16.91 -51.32 -37.64
CA ALA A 100 17.68 -50.68 -38.70
C ALA A 100 16.79 -49.66 -39.44
N GLU A 101 17.39 -48.63 -40.03
CA GLU A 101 16.69 -47.66 -40.88
C GLU A 101 15.82 -48.34 -41.96
N SER A 102 16.33 -49.45 -42.52
CA SER A 102 15.60 -50.26 -43.48
C SER A 102 14.35 -50.97 -42.93
N GLN A 103 13.96 -50.78 -41.67
CA GLN A 103 12.80 -51.41 -41.04
C GLN A 103 11.69 -50.43 -40.65
N ILE A 104 11.91 -49.13 -40.81
CA ILE A 104 10.95 -48.08 -40.47
C ILE A 104 10.30 -47.48 -41.73
N GLY A 105 9.08 -46.93 -41.59
CA GLY A 105 8.40 -46.16 -42.63
C GLY A 105 7.36 -46.91 -43.46
N SER A 106 6.79 -46.24 -44.47
CA SER A 106 5.62 -46.73 -45.23
C SER A 106 5.83 -48.14 -45.81
N GLY A 107 5.04 -49.11 -45.31
CA GLY A 107 5.11 -50.53 -45.69
C GLY A 107 5.99 -51.42 -44.81
N LYS A 108 6.50 -50.91 -43.69
CA LYS A 108 7.27 -51.66 -42.67
C LYS A 108 6.72 -51.37 -41.27
N VAL A 109 7.55 -51.30 -40.22
CA VAL A 109 7.07 -50.95 -38.87
C VAL A 109 6.57 -49.50 -38.88
N THR A 110 5.27 -49.33 -38.61
CA THR A 110 4.56 -48.04 -38.59
C THR A 110 4.21 -47.56 -37.18
N SER A 111 4.29 -48.43 -36.17
CA SER A 111 4.13 -48.04 -34.77
C SER A 111 5.03 -48.82 -33.81
N VAL A 112 5.49 -48.16 -32.75
CA VAL A 112 6.20 -48.77 -31.62
C VAL A 112 5.57 -48.25 -30.33
N SER A 113 5.21 -49.17 -29.44
CA SER A 113 4.56 -48.84 -28.16
C SER A 113 5.31 -49.45 -26.98
N GLY A 114 5.55 -48.64 -25.95
CA GLY A 114 6.13 -49.04 -24.68
C GLY A 114 5.10 -49.65 -23.71
N GLY A 115 5.62 -50.18 -22.61
CA GLY A 115 4.83 -50.78 -21.53
C GLY A 115 4.44 -49.73 -20.49
N SER A 116 3.50 -50.07 -19.60
CA SER A 116 3.17 -49.18 -18.49
C SER A 116 4.17 -49.33 -17.34
N GLY A 117 4.80 -48.24 -16.90
CA GLY A 117 5.46 -48.16 -15.59
C GLY A 117 7.00 -48.15 -15.56
N ALA A 118 7.68 -48.05 -16.71
CA ALA A 118 9.14 -47.94 -16.79
C ALA A 118 9.60 -47.25 -18.09
N SER A 119 10.88 -46.86 -18.18
CA SER A 119 11.45 -46.18 -19.36
C SER A 119 11.71 -47.17 -20.52
N ASP A 120 10.95 -47.04 -21.59
CA ASP A 120 11.16 -47.72 -22.87
C ASP A 120 12.03 -46.87 -23.81
N SER A 121 12.80 -47.54 -24.68
CA SER A 121 13.71 -46.87 -25.61
C SER A 121 13.60 -47.45 -27.02
N LEU A 122 13.70 -46.58 -28.02
CA LEU A 122 13.86 -46.97 -29.41
C LEU A 122 15.22 -46.51 -29.92
N ARG A 123 16.01 -47.45 -30.40
CA ARG A 123 17.25 -47.20 -31.14
C ARG A 123 17.07 -47.60 -32.59
N VAL A 124 17.48 -46.73 -33.51
CA VAL A 124 17.55 -47.06 -34.93
C VAL A 124 18.95 -46.76 -35.44
N ASP A 125 19.62 -47.76 -35.99
CA ASP A 125 20.93 -47.60 -36.61
C ASP A 125 20.74 -47.27 -38.11
N GLY A 126 21.19 -46.09 -38.56
CA GLY A 126 21.07 -45.58 -39.94
C GLY A 126 21.86 -44.30 -40.24
N ASP A 127 22.00 -43.94 -41.51
CA ASP A 127 22.74 -42.71 -41.93
C ASP A 127 21.90 -41.44 -41.70
N ALA A 128 20.60 -41.47 -41.98
CA ALA A 128 19.69 -40.36 -41.66
C ALA A 128 18.27 -40.91 -41.45
N VAL A 129 17.87 -41.05 -40.19
CA VAL A 129 16.65 -41.76 -39.83
C VAL A 129 15.51 -40.76 -39.66
N ASP A 130 14.53 -40.77 -40.56
CA ASP A 130 13.31 -39.97 -40.47
C ASP A 130 12.18 -40.75 -39.80
N PHE A 131 11.78 -40.30 -38.62
CA PHE A 131 10.70 -40.89 -37.82
C PHE A 131 9.33 -40.26 -38.10
N SER A 132 9.22 -39.30 -39.03
CA SER A 132 7.98 -38.57 -39.35
C SER A 132 6.77 -39.46 -39.71
N SER A 133 7.03 -40.70 -40.13
CA SER A 133 6.02 -41.69 -40.52
C SER A 133 5.77 -42.79 -39.46
N LEU A 134 6.43 -42.72 -38.31
CA LEU A 134 6.33 -43.69 -37.23
C LEU A 134 5.48 -43.13 -36.07
N THR A 135 4.53 -43.91 -35.57
CA THR A 135 3.78 -43.55 -34.35
C THR A 135 4.49 -44.13 -33.11
N LEU A 136 4.88 -43.29 -32.17
CA LEU A 136 5.42 -43.70 -30.87
C LEU A 136 4.39 -43.50 -29.76
N SER A 137 4.30 -44.45 -28.82
CA SER A 137 3.44 -44.31 -27.64
C SER A 137 4.11 -44.95 -26.43
N GLY A 138 4.30 -44.21 -25.34
CA GLY A 138 5.02 -44.71 -24.16
C GLY A 138 6.49 -45.06 -24.43
N ILE A 139 7.12 -44.41 -25.42
CA ILE A 139 8.56 -44.50 -25.64
C ILE A 139 9.17 -43.18 -25.14
N GLU A 140 10.10 -43.25 -24.20
CA GLU A 140 10.67 -42.05 -23.55
C GLU A 140 12.01 -41.64 -24.14
N THR A 141 12.73 -42.54 -24.81
CA THR A 141 14.07 -42.23 -25.37
C THR A 141 14.23 -42.71 -26.80
N LEU A 142 14.75 -41.83 -27.66
CA LEU A 142 15.01 -42.08 -29.07
C LEU A 142 16.50 -41.89 -29.38
N SER A 143 17.13 -42.84 -30.08
CA SER A 143 18.56 -42.72 -30.40
C SER A 143 18.97 -43.29 -31.76
N ASN A 144 19.99 -42.66 -32.35
CA ASN A 144 20.77 -43.15 -33.47
C ASN A 144 22.25 -43.04 -33.08
N GLN A 145 22.93 -44.17 -32.95
CA GLN A 145 24.35 -44.22 -32.57
C GLN A 145 25.27 -44.59 -33.73
N GLN A 146 24.77 -44.53 -34.97
CA GLN A 146 25.61 -44.61 -36.15
C GLN A 146 26.36 -43.29 -36.31
N ALA A 147 27.67 -43.36 -36.59
CA ALA A 147 28.47 -42.17 -36.88
C ALA A 147 27.97 -41.50 -38.17
N GLY A 148 27.74 -40.19 -38.13
CA GLY A 148 27.05 -39.40 -39.15
C GLY A 148 25.54 -39.62 -39.19
N GLY A 149 24.98 -40.37 -38.23
CA GLY A 149 23.60 -40.80 -38.18
C GLY A 149 22.65 -39.70 -37.66
N GLY A 150 21.91 -39.07 -38.56
CA GLY A 150 20.92 -38.05 -38.20
C GLY A 150 19.59 -38.60 -37.70
N ILE A 151 18.82 -37.76 -36.99
CA ILE A 151 17.44 -38.05 -36.54
C ILE A 151 16.50 -36.93 -37.02
N GLY A 152 15.45 -37.28 -37.76
CA GLY A 152 14.32 -36.42 -38.08
C GLY A 152 13.08 -36.77 -37.28
N VAL A 153 12.47 -35.82 -36.57
CA VAL A 153 11.21 -36.02 -35.82
C VAL A 153 10.18 -34.92 -36.11
N THR A 154 8.90 -35.29 -36.02
CA THR A 154 7.75 -34.38 -36.13
C THR A 154 6.95 -34.30 -34.83
N ASP A 155 6.03 -33.35 -34.71
CA ASP A 155 5.20 -33.09 -33.52
C ASP A 155 4.58 -34.37 -32.93
N THR A 156 4.00 -35.24 -33.77
CA THR A 156 3.38 -36.52 -33.36
C THR A 156 4.35 -37.47 -32.64
N VAL A 157 5.64 -37.36 -32.92
CA VAL A 157 6.70 -38.21 -32.36
C VAL A 157 7.35 -37.56 -31.13
N LEU A 158 7.33 -36.22 -31.06
CA LEU A 158 7.92 -35.44 -29.99
C LEU A 158 7.16 -35.61 -28.67
N ALA A 159 5.84 -35.77 -28.74
CA ALA A 159 4.96 -35.96 -27.59
C ALA A 159 5.28 -37.26 -26.81
N GLY A 160 5.84 -37.11 -25.61
CA GLY A 160 6.16 -38.22 -24.70
C GLY A 160 7.63 -38.62 -24.64
N LEU A 161 8.49 -38.03 -25.48
CA LEU A 161 9.94 -38.22 -25.39
C LEU A 161 10.54 -37.37 -24.25
N THR A 162 11.54 -37.93 -23.58
CA THR A 162 12.36 -37.28 -22.55
C THR A 162 13.82 -37.11 -23.00
N ALA A 163 14.28 -37.87 -24.00
CA ALA A 163 15.62 -37.70 -24.59
C ALA A 163 15.69 -38.11 -26.08
N ILE A 164 16.51 -37.38 -26.84
CA ILE A 164 16.85 -37.67 -28.25
C ILE A 164 18.38 -37.61 -28.41
N SER A 165 18.98 -38.61 -29.06
CA SER A 165 20.43 -38.68 -29.26
C SER A 165 20.83 -39.07 -30.69
N GLY A 166 21.66 -38.25 -31.35
CA GLY A 166 22.20 -38.45 -32.71
C GLY A 166 23.42 -37.55 -32.94
N GLU A 167 24.10 -37.60 -34.10
CA GLU A 167 25.20 -36.65 -34.40
C GLU A 167 24.68 -35.35 -35.07
N ASP A 168 23.79 -35.47 -36.09
CA ASP A 168 23.22 -34.33 -36.84
C ASP A 168 21.70 -34.49 -37.06
N GLY A 169 20.86 -33.88 -36.22
CA GLY A 169 19.41 -34.05 -36.24
C GLY A 169 18.62 -32.83 -36.73
N TRP A 170 17.34 -33.05 -37.04
CA TRP A 170 16.38 -31.97 -37.19
C TRP A 170 15.06 -32.32 -36.48
N ILE A 171 14.45 -31.31 -35.87
CA ILE A 171 13.11 -31.37 -35.28
C ILE A 171 12.24 -30.42 -36.10
N SER A 172 11.13 -30.91 -36.65
CA SER A 172 10.23 -30.05 -37.43
C SER A 172 8.81 -30.11 -36.92
N SER A 173 8.17 -28.95 -36.76
CA SER A 173 6.76 -28.87 -36.39
C SER A 173 6.02 -27.83 -37.22
N ASN A 174 4.72 -28.03 -37.41
CA ASN A 174 3.79 -27.03 -37.93
C ASN A 174 3.00 -26.32 -36.82
N ALA A 175 3.28 -26.61 -35.55
CA ALA A 175 2.68 -26.00 -34.37
C ALA A 175 3.77 -25.68 -33.32
N SER A 176 3.45 -24.88 -32.30
CA SER A 176 4.37 -24.57 -31.20
C SER A 176 4.88 -25.84 -30.49
N TYR A 177 6.17 -25.90 -30.17
CA TYR A 177 6.79 -27.06 -29.53
C TYR A 177 7.90 -26.68 -28.55
N ASP A 178 8.09 -27.55 -27.55
CA ASP A 178 8.96 -27.31 -26.40
C ASP A 178 10.04 -28.39 -26.31
N VAL A 179 11.26 -28.06 -26.73
CA VAL A 179 12.44 -28.93 -26.60
C VAL A 179 13.18 -28.72 -25.28
N SER A 180 12.77 -27.78 -24.43
CA SER A 180 13.38 -27.57 -23.11
C SER A 180 13.16 -28.74 -22.16
N LYS A 181 12.09 -29.51 -22.38
CA LYS A 181 11.74 -30.72 -21.62
C LYS A 181 12.46 -31.98 -22.12
N ILE A 182 13.26 -31.87 -23.19
CA ILE A 182 13.90 -33.01 -23.85
C ILE A 182 15.41 -32.87 -23.73
N SER A 183 16.08 -33.93 -23.27
CA SER A 183 17.54 -34.00 -23.30
C SER A 183 18.04 -34.30 -24.70
N LEU A 184 18.65 -33.32 -25.38
CA LEU A 184 19.35 -33.53 -26.65
C LEU A 184 20.81 -33.96 -26.43
N SER A 185 21.30 -34.84 -27.30
CA SER A 185 22.70 -35.24 -27.38
C SER A 185 23.09 -35.33 -28.85
N GLY A 186 23.80 -34.32 -29.35
CA GLY A 186 24.05 -34.10 -30.79
C GLY A 186 23.84 -32.64 -31.17
N ILE A 187 24.07 -32.30 -32.44
CA ILE A 187 23.72 -31.00 -33.02
C ILE A 187 22.34 -31.14 -33.69
N PHE A 188 21.42 -30.21 -33.43
CA PHE A 188 20.06 -30.24 -33.94
C PHE A 188 19.67 -28.91 -34.59
N GLU A 189 18.97 -29.01 -35.72
CA GLU A 189 18.26 -27.91 -36.35
C GLU A 189 16.78 -27.93 -35.95
N LEU A 190 16.25 -26.80 -35.50
CA LEU A 190 14.84 -26.62 -35.18
C LEU A 190 14.13 -25.95 -36.37
N ARG A 191 13.14 -26.63 -36.94
CA ARG A 191 12.43 -26.20 -38.15
C ARG A 191 10.97 -25.92 -37.86
N SER A 192 10.48 -24.75 -38.27
CA SER A 192 9.05 -24.52 -38.44
C SER A 192 8.65 -24.80 -39.89
N SER A 193 7.65 -25.66 -40.09
CA SER A 193 7.02 -25.89 -41.38
C SER A 193 5.66 -25.17 -41.51
N ALA A 194 5.31 -24.32 -40.54
CA ALA A 194 4.10 -23.51 -40.61
C ALA A 194 4.22 -22.45 -41.71
N SER A 195 3.15 -22.23 -42.47
CA SER A 195 3.08 -21.25 -43.55
C SER A 195 2.38 -19.94 -43.16
N ASP A 196 1.73 -19.91 -41.98
CA ASP A 196 0.95 -18.81 -41.43
C ASP A 196 0.75 -18.97 -39.91
N GLY A 197 0.90 -17.88 -39.15
CA GLY A 197 0.67 -17.82 -37.69
C GLY A 197 1.93 -17.88 -36.82
N THR A 198 1.76 -17.62 -35.53
CA THR A 198 2.84 -17.63 -34.53
C THR A 198 3.18 -19.04 -34.08
N VAL A 199 4.44 -19.43 -34.23
CA VAL A 199 4.99 -20.70 -33.75
C VAL A 199 5.96 -20.42 -32.61
N THR A 200 5.60 -20.82 -31.39
CA THR A 200 6.50 -20.72 -30.25
C THR A 200 7.44 -21.92 -30.23
N ILE A 201 8.75 -21.67 -30.25
CA ILE A 201 9.78 -22.69 -30.05
C ILE A 201 10.41 -22.44 -28.68
N THR A 202 10.12 -23.30 -27.71
CA THR A 202 10.73 -23.22 -26.39
C THR A 202 11.99 -24.09 -26.37
N VAL A 203 13.14 -23.49 -26.06
CA VAL A 203 14.43 -24.18 -26.05
C VAL A 203 15.04 -24.09 -24.65
N GLY A 204 15.50 -25.21 -24.12
CA GLY A 204 16.22 -25.22 -22.85
C GLY A 204 17.53 -24.46 -22.97
N GLY A 205 17.85 -23.60 -22.01
CA GLY A 205 19.07 -22.77 -22.06
C GLY A 205 20.36 -23.60 -22.17
N ASP A 206 20.39 -24.78 -21.56
CA ASP A 206 21.49 -25.75 -21.64
C ASP A 206 21.68 -26.36 -23.04
N GLN A 207 20.67 -26.33 -23.91
CA GLN A 207 20.72 -26.94 -25.24
C GLN A 207 21.35 -26.01 -26.29
N ILE A 208 21.17 -24.69 -26.19
CA ILE A 208 21.80 -23.73 -27.09
C ILE A 208 23.25 -23.46 -26.65
N GLY A 209 23.47 -23.15 -25.37
CA GLY A 209 24.79 -22.82 -24.83
C GLY A 209 25.81 -23.98 -24.82
N SER A 210 25.38 -25.21 -25.15
CA SER A 210 26.27 -26.36 -25.34
C SER A 210 26.48 -26.74 -26.82
N GLY A 211 26.03 -25.90 -27.76
CA GLY A 211 26.14 -26.14 -29.20
C GLY A 211 25.22 -27.26 -29.71
N LYS A 212 24.21 -27.67 -28.93
CA LYS A 212 23.30 -28.75 -29.35
C LYS A 212 22.18 -28.26 -30.24
N VAL A 213 21.88 -26.96 -30.23
CA VAL A 213 20.97 -26.29 -31.17
C VAL A 213 21.73 -25.13 -31.79
N GLU A 214 22.11 -25.26 -33.06
CA GLU A 214 22.91 -24.26 -33.79
C GLU A 214 22.09 -23.48 -34.82
N ARG A 215 20.92 -23.99 -35.22
CA ARG A 215 20.11 -23.38 -36.29
C ARG A 215 18.62 -23.47 -36.02
N ILE A 216 17.94 -22.34 -36.21
CA ILE A 216 16.47 -22.24 -36.19
C ILE A 216 16.02 -21.66 -37.52
N THR A 217 15.10 -22.35 -38.20
CA THR A 217 14.62 -21.94 -39.52
C THR A 217 13.11 -22.03 -39.60
N ALA A 218 12.45 -21.00 -40.13
CA ALA A 218 11.02 -21.02 -40.41
C ALA A 218 10.73 -20.79 -41.91
N GLN A 219 9.49 -20.99 -42.33
CA GLN A 219 9.04 -20.50 -43.63
C GLN A 219 8.80 -18.99 -43.53
N ALA A 220 9.06 -18.25 -44.61
CA ALA A 220 8.83 -16.80 -44.67
C ALA A 220 7.39 -16.44 -44.27
N GLY A 221 7.22 -15.48 -43.34
CA GLY A 221 5.92 -15.08 -42.80
C GLY A 221 5.50 -15.79 -41.50
N ALA A 222 6.38 -16.55 -40.86
CA ALA A 222 6.13 -17.18 -39.57
C ALA A 222 6.75 -16.36 -38.43
N ASP A 223 5.94 -16.01 -37.42
CA ASP A 223 6.44 -15.41 -36.18
C ASP A 223 7.01 -16.51 -35.28
N VAL A 224 8.26 -16.39 -34.83
CA VAL A 224 8.88 -17.40 -33.96
C VAL A 224 9.26 -16.81 -32.61
N THR A 225 8.46 -17.13 -31.60
CA THR A 225 8.77 -16.77 -30.22
C THR A 225 9.77 -17.77 -29.64
N LEU A 226 10.93 -17.27 -29.18
CA LEU A 226 12.00 -18.09 -28.57
C LEU A 226 11.97 -17.95 -27.04
N VAL A 227 11.59 -19.02 -26.35
CA VAL A 227 11.56 -19.02 -24.88
C VAL A 227 12.74 -19.82 -24.34
N THR A 228 13.61 -19.19 -23.54
CA THR A 228 14.81 -19.82 -22.95
C THR A 228 14.70 -19.94 -21.42
N SER A 229 15.38 -20.93 -20.83
CA SER A 229 15.27 -21.27 -19.40
C SER A 229 16.51 -21.00 -18.53
N SER A 230 17.66 -20.58 -19.08
CA SER A 230 18.92 -20.33 -18.32
C SER A 230 19.19 -18.84 -18.06
N ALA A 231 20.14 -18.52 -17.17
CA ALA A 231 20.45 -17.16 -16.68
C ALA A 231 21.76 -16.57 -17.24
N SER A 232 22.48 -17.33 -18.06
CA SER A 232 23.70 -16.92 -18.75
C SER A 232 23.68 -17.60 -20.11
N PHE A 233 23.79 -16.79 -21.14
CA PHE A 233 23.47 -17.15 -22.51
C PHE A 233 24.52 -16.52 -23.43
N ASP A 234 25.13 -17.34 -24.28
CA ASP A 234 25.97 -16.90 -25.39
C ASP A 234 25.42 -17.62 -26.63
N ALA A 235 24.75 -16.86 -27.50
CA ALA A 235 24.22 -17.35 -28.77
C ALA A 235 24.98 -16.79 -29.96
N SER A 236 26.26 -16.46 -29.79
CA SER A 236 27.14 -16.07 -30.89
C SER A 236 27.21 -17.11 -32.02
N GLU A 237 26.77 -18.36 -31.78
CA GLU A 237 26.71 -19.43 -32.76
C GLU A 237 25.27 -19.80 -33.22
N LEU A 238 24.22 -19.17 -32.68
CA LEU A 238 22.83 -19.47 -33.06
C LEU A 238 22.44 -18.70 -34.32
N THR A 239 22.29 -19.42 -35.44
CA THR A 239 21.78 -18.81 -36.67
C THR A 239 20.26 -18.90 -36.73
N VAL A 240 19.61 -17.75 -36.80
CA VAL A 240 18.17 -17.62 -37.04
C VAL A 240 17.97 -17.17 -38.49
N THR A 241 17.00 -17.76 -39.21
CA THR A 241 16.74 -17.41 -40.62
C THR A 241 15.25 -17.48 -40.96
N ASN A 242 14.77 -16.49 -41.70
CA ASN A 242 13.37 -16.32 -42.15
C ASN A 242 12.36 -16.23 -40.99
N ILE A 243 12.64 -15.38 -40.01
CA ILE A 243 11.79 -15.18 -38.83
C ILE A 243 11.37 -13.71 -38.75
N ASP A 244 10.08 -13.44 -38.73
CA ASP A 244 9.57 -12.05 -38.74
C ASP A 244 9.70 -11.38 -37.36
N THR A 245 9.55 -12.16 -36.27
CA THR A 245 9.60 -11.67 -34.89
C THR A 245 10.38 -12.62 -33.99
N ILE A 246 11.33 -12.10 -33.20
CA ILE A 246 12.03 -12.79 -32.12
C ILE A 246 11.72 -12.10 -30.79
N THR A 247 11.35 -12.85 -29.76
CA THR A 247 11.05 -12.32 -28.41
C THR A 247 11.69 -13.21 -27.36
N THR A 248 12.34 -12.62 -26.35
CA THR A 248 12.90 -13.32 -25.19
C THR A 248 12.12 -12.96 -23.92
N THR A 249 12.08 -13.83 -22.91
CA THR A 249 11.16 -13.69 -21.77
C THR A 249 11.83 -13.74 -20.38
N ARG A 250 13.15 -13.53 -20.27
CA ARG A 250 13.87 -13.71 -18.98
C ARG A 250 14.95 -12.65 -18.70
N ALA A 251 15.20 -12.39 -17.41
CA ALA A 251 16.00 -11.30 -16.85
C ALA A 251 17.54 -11.41 -16.98
N GLY A 252 18.07 -12.20 -17.91
CA GLY A 252 19.51 -12.35 -18.13
C GLY A 252 19.84 -11.98 -19.57
N GLY A 253 20.80 -11.07 -19.74
CA GLY A 253 21.17 -10.48 -21.04
C GLY A 253 21.34 -11.48 -22.20
N THR A 254 20.82 -11.11 -23.36
CA THR A 254 20.67 -11.93 -24.57
C THR A 254 21.37 -11.27 -25.75
N ALA A 255 22.31 -11.96 -26.39
CA ALA A 255 22.86 -11.53 -27.68
C ALA A 255 22.09 -12.18 -28.85
N ILE A 256 21.47 -11.36 -29.71
CA ILE A 256 20.71 -11.83 -30.90
C ILE A 256 21.35 -11.23 -32.15
N THR A 257 21.67 -12.09 -33.12
CA THR A 257 22.17 -11.67 -34.44
C THR A 257 21.33 -12.34 -35.51
N ASP A 258 20.63 -11.53 -36.32
CA ASP A 258 19.96 -12.02 -37.52
C ASP A 258 20.93 -12.10 -38.71
N SER A 259 20.59 -12.91 -39.72
CA SER A 259 21.34 -13.05 -40.97
C SER A 259 20.45 -12.82 -42.22
N GLY A 260 19.23 -12.30 -42.04
CA GLY A 260 18.12 -12.31 -43.00
C GLY A 260 17.65 -10.94 -43.51
N GLU A 261 16.33 -10.85 -43.77
CA GLU A 261 15.54 -9.68 -44.24
C GLU A 261 15.11 -8.80 -43.04
N SER A 262 14.36 -7.71 -43.27
CA SER A 262 13.75 -6.86 -42.22
C SER A 262 13.07 -7.66 -41.09
N THR A 263 13.61 -7.57 -39.87
CA THR A 263 13.19 -8.38 -38.71
C THR A 263 12.85 -7.52 -37.50
N ARG A 264 11.85 -7.94 -36.70
CA ARG A 264 11.56 -7.36 -35.39
C ARG A 264 12.22 -8.19 -34.27
N ILE A 265 13.14 -7.58 -33.52
CA ILE A 265 13.86 -8.20 -32.40
C ILE A 265 13.42 -7.52 -31.09
N ILE A 266 12.93 -8.31 -30.13
CA ILE A 266 12.52 -7.83 -28.80
C ILE A 266 13.33 -8.55 -27.72
N GLY A 267 14.08 -7.77 -26.96
CA GLY A 267 14.83 -8.15 -25.75
C GLY A 267 13.92 -8.41 -24.55
N GLY A 268 14.54 -8.91 -23.49
CA GLY A 268 13.92 -9.31 -22.25
C GLY A 268 14.04 -8.24 -21.17
N SER A 269 14.22 -8.65 -19.92
CA SER A 269 14.36 -7.73 -18.79
C SER A 269 15.80 -7.71 -18.22
N GLY A 270 16.80 -8.03 -19.05
CA GLY A 270 18.22 -7.98 -18.69
C GLY A 270 19.02 -7.26 -19.77
N ALA A 271 20.30 -6.97 -19.52
CA ALA A 271 21.18 -6.24 -20.44
C ALA A 271 21.45 -7.01 -21.76
N ASP A 272 20.67 -6.73 -22.79
CA ASP A 272 20.68 -7.44 -24.06
C ASP A 272 21.67 -6.85 -25.07
N THR A 273 21.98 -7.60 -26.12
CA THR A 273 22.77 -7.13 -27.27
C THR A 273 22.07 -7.51 -28.57
N LEU A 274 21.50 -6.53 -29.27
CA LEU A 274 20.66 -6.74 -30.44
C LEU A 274 21.38 -6.28 -31.72
N ALA A 275 21.44 -7.14 -32.75
CA ALA A 275 21.98 -6.83 -34.06
C ALA A 275 21.02 -7.26 -35.19
N GLY A 276 20.49 -6.30 -35.94
CA GLY A 276 19.53 -6.53 -37.03
C GLY A 276 20.13 -7.03 -38.35
N SER A 277 21.42 -6.75 -38.61
CA SER A 277 22.11 -7.13 -39.85
C SER A 277 21.55 -6.45 -41.13
N PHE A 278 20.96 -7.18 -42.09
CA PHE A 278 20.57 -6.64 -43.41
C PHE A 278 19.06 -6.38 -43.47
N GLY A 279 18.63 -5.19 -43.93
CA GLY A 279 17.21 -4.84 -44.03
C GLY A 279 16.84 -3.64 -43.15
N ASP A 280 15.57 -3.23 -43.19
CA ASP A 280 15.02 -2.22 -42.27
C ASP A 280 14.47 -2.96 -41.02
N ASP A 281 15.22 -2.97 -39.93
CA ASP A 281 14.90 -3.75 -38.73
C ASP A 281 14.16 -2.93 -37.66
N THR A 282 13.48 -3.61 -36.74
CA THR A 282 12.95 -2.98 -35.51
C THR A 282 13.53 -3.66 -34.29
N LEU A 283 14.34 -2.93 -33.52
CA LEU A 283 15.03 -3.43 -32.32
C LEU A 283 14.39 -2.82 -31.08
N ASP A 284 14.07 -3.66 -30.10
CA ASP A 284 13.46 -3.26 -28.83
C ASP A 284 14.26 -3.94 -27.73
N GLY A 285 14.99 -3.18 -26.91
CA GLY A 285 15.88 -3.73 -25.87
C GLY A 285 15.13 -4.36 -24.70
N GLY A 286 13.90 -3.93 -24.44
CA GLY A 286 13.18 -4.30 -23.24
C GLY A 286 13.66 -3.50 -22.02
N ALA A 287 13.81 -4.16 -20.87
CA ALA A 287 14.30 -3.52 -19.65
C ALA A 287 15.74 -3.97 -19.36
N GLY A 288 16.67 -3.05 -19.12
CA GLY A 288 18.07 -3.39 -18.94
C GLY A 288 18.97 -2.26 -19.43
N ASP A 289 20.29 -2.47 -19.35
CA ASP A 289 21.28 -1.62 -20.04
C ASP A 289 21.63 -2.34 -21.36
N ASP A 290 20.96 -1.98 -22.44
CA ASP A 290 20.99 -2.77 -23.69
C ASP A 290 22.02 -2.24 -24.69
N ILE A 291 22.50 -3.11 -25.60
CA ILE A 291 23.47 -2.78 -26.63
C ILE A 291 22.87 -3.03 -28.02
N PHE A 292 22.60 -1.98 -28.77
CA PHE A 292 22.21 -2.05 -30.19
C PHE A 292 23.47 -2.00 -31.06
N LEU A 293 23.83 -3.12 -31.68
CA LEU A 293 25.13 -3.34 -32.31
C LEU A 293 25.08 -3.18 -33.83
N TYR A 294 25.97 -2.33 -34.35
CA TYR A 294 26.15 -2.03 -35.77
C TYR A 294 27.63 -2.22 -36.19
N GLY A 295 27.90 -2.73 -37.40
CA GLY A 295 29.24 -2.66 -38.04
C GLY A 295 30.13 -3.92 -38.10
N GLY A 296 29.60 -5.10 -38.46
CA GLY A 296 30.34 -6.38 -38.58
C GLY A 296 30.87 -6.76 -39.98
N GLY A 297 31.16 -5.81 -40.87
CA GLY A 297 31.73 -6.11 -42.21
C GLY A 297 30.72 -6.26 -43.36
N ASN A 298 29.45 -5.94 -43.13
CA ASN A 298 28.41 -5.86 -44.15
C ASN A 298 28.19 -4.38 -44.54
N THR A 299 28.10 -4.10 -45.84
CA THR A 299 28.00 -2.74 -46.42
C THR A 299 26.57 -2.40 -46.84
N ASP A 300 25.56 -2.86 -46.11
CA ASP A 300 24.17 -2.48 -46.35
C ASP A 300 23.43 -2.58 -45.02
N ASN A 301 23.14 -1.43 -44.41
CA ASN A 301 22.34 -1.31 -43.19
C ASN A 301 21.10 -0.54 -43.63
N GLY A 302 19.92 -1.15 -43.54
CA GLY A 302 18.69 -0.44 -43.86
C GLY A 302 18.41 0.68 -42.86
N ARG A 303 17.21 1.24 -42.94
CA ARG A 303 16.76 2.23 -41.97
C ARG A 303 16.11 1.52 -40.80
N ASP A 304 16.88 1.35 -39.74
CA ASP A 304 16.44 0.61 -38.55
C ASP A 304 15.69 1.50 -37.56
N LEU A 305 14.76 0.92 -36.82
CA LEU A 305 13.99 1.55 -35.76
C LEU A 305 14.36 0.95 -34.40
N ILE A 306 14.83 1.77 -33.48
CA ILE A 306 15.01 1.38 -32.07
C ILE A 306 13.81 1.85 -31.25
N GLN A 307 13.19 0.94 -30.50
CA GLN A 307 12.10 1.20 -29.55
C GLN A 307 12.59 1.03 -28.10
N ASN A 308 11.89 1.67 -27.15
CA ASN A 308 12.13 1.56 -25.71
C ASN A 308 13.56 1.93 -25.24
N LEU A 309 14.18 2.90 -25.91
CA LEU A 309 15.52 3.37 -25.55
C LEU A 309 15.52 4.07 -24.18
N ALA A 310 16.26 3.52 -23.21
CA ALA A 310 16.32 3.95 -21.82
C ALA A 310 17.71 4.51 -21.43
N THR A 311 17.85 5.05 -20.22
CA THR A 311 19.16 5.49 -19.70
C THR A 311 20.02 4.28 -19.39
N GLY A 312 21.28 4.27 -19.86
CA GLY A 312 22.18 3.12 -19.74
C GLY A 312 22.39 2.38 -21.06
N ASP A 313 21.41 2.45 -21.96
CA ASP A 313 21.48 1.84 -23.29
C ASP A 313 22.60 2.41 -24.15
N ILE A 314 23.12 1.56 -25.04
CA ILE A 314 24.27 1.85 -25.89
C ILE A 314 23.93 1.50 -27.33
N ILE A 315 24.02 2.49 -28.23
CA ILE A 315 24.12 2.23 -29.66
C ILE A 315 25.62 2.12 -29.99
N ARG A 316 26.09 0.92 -30.33
CA ARG A 316 27.50 0.63 -30.61
C ARG A 316 27.77 0.49 -32.09
N VAL A 317 28.63 1.33 -32.64
CA VAL A 317 29.06 1.29 -34.05
C VAL A 317 30.53 0.82 -34.12
N SER A 318 30.72 -0.48 -34.34
CA SER A 318 31.99 -1.18 -34.14
C SER A 318 33.18 -0.67 -34.96
N ASN A 319 32.93 -0.01 -36.11
CA ASN A 319 33.96 0.52 -37.00
C ASN A 319 34.16 2.05 -36.87
N ALA A 320 33.56 2.70 -35.86
CA ALA A 320 33.63 4.15 -35.66
C ALA A 320 34.37 4.52 -34.37
N ASP A 321 34.84 5.78 -34.30
CA ASP A 321 35.37 6.40 -33.07
C ASP A 321 34.83 7.83 -32.91
N PHE A 322 33.87 7.99 -32.02
CA PHE A 322 33.16 9.22 -31.70
C PHE A 322 33.79 10.03 -30.55
N SER A 323 34.94 9.61 -30.03
CA SER A 323 35.55 10.22 -28.83
C SER A 323 35.89 11.72 -28.98
N ALA A 324 36.03 12.22 -30.21
CA ALA A 324 36.31 13.62 -30.51
C ALA A 324 35.15 14.31 -31.27
N THR A 325 33.98 13.67 -31.32
CA THR A 325 32.81 14.10 -32.10
C THR A 325 31.80 14.82 -31.21
N THR A 326 31.00 15.69 -31.81
CA THR A 326 29.77 16.25 -31.22
C THR A 326 28.60 15.95 -32.15
N ILE A 327 27.42 15.65 -31.60
CA ILE A 327 26.20 15.49 -32.41
C ILE A 327 25.75 16.88 -32.88
N THR A 328 25.51 17.03 -34.19
CA THR A 328 25.06 18.30 -34.79
C THR A 328 23.67 18.16 -35.41
N ALA A 329 22.90 19.25 -35.53
CA ALA A 329 21.61 19.19 -36.21
C ALA A 329 21.82 19.09 -37.74
N GLY A 330 21.23 18.08 -38.40
CA GLY A 330 21.43 17.87 -39.82
C GLY A 330 20.58 16.75 -40.41
N ASN A 331 20.28 16.86 -41.71
CA ASN A 331 19.39 15.95 -42.43
C ASN A 331 20.11 14.76 -43.11
N GLY A 332 21.39 14.54 -42.81
CA GLY A 332 22.12 13.35 -43.25
C GLY A 332 22.53 13.36 -44.72
N THR A 333 22.45 14.50 -45.42
CA THR A 333 22.79 14.59 -46.86
C THR A 333 24.29 14.76 -47.15
N SER A 334 25.07 15.08 -46.11
CA SER A 334 26.53 15.23 -46.14
C SER A 334 27.05 14.99 -44.72
N VAL A 335 27.49 13.77 -44.43
CA VAL A 335 28.02 13.34 -43.12
C VAL A 335 29.38 12.68 -43.36
N GLY A 336 30.45 13.18 -42.73
CA GLY A 336 31.80 12.61 -42.88
C GLY A 336 32.13 11.52 -41.85
N LEU A 337 33.33 10.95 -41.96
CA LEU A 337 33.83 9.93 -41.03
C LEU A 337 33.68 10.33 -39.56
N ASN A 338 33.05 9.44 -38.78
CA ASN A 338 32.79 9.61 -37.35
C ASN A 338 31.95 10.86 -37.01
N GLU A 339 31.24 11.43 -37.98
CA GLU A 339 30.30 12.53 -37.75
C GLU A 339 28.90 11.98 -37.47
N ILE A 340 28.18 12.61 -36.55
CA ILE A 340 26.81 12.27 -36.21
C ILE A 340 25.94 13.53 -36.41
N GLN A 341 24.90 13.41 -37.22
CA GLN A 341 23.85 14.40 -37.38
C GLN A 341 22.52 13.89 -36.82
N ILE A 342 21.76 14.77 -36.18
CA ILE A 342 20.43 14.47 -35.63
C ILE A 342 19.35 15.29 -36.33
N ALA A 343 18.24 14.64 -36.68
CA ALA A 343 17.05 15.28 -37.21
C ALA A 343 15.82 14.82 -36.43
N THR A 344 14.83 15.70 -36.30
CA THR A 344 13.54 15.37 -35.68
C THR A 344 12.42 15.68 -36.66
N ALA A 345 11.60 14.69 -37.00
CA ALA A 345 10.47 14.84 -37.91
C ALA A 345 9.33 13.89 -37.52
N ASN A 346 8.08 14.35 -37.67
CA ASN A 346 6.87 13.52 -37.42
C ASN A 346 6.81 12.83 -36.04
N GLY A 347 7.37 13.45 -34.99
CA GLY A 347 7.37 12.89 -33.63
C GLY A 347 8.48 11.88 -33.36
N ARG A 348 9.44 11.72 -34.29
CA ARG A 348 10.54 10.76 -34.21
C ARG A 348 11.89 11.46 -34.37
N THR A 349 12.92 10.97 -33.68
CA THR A 349 14.31 11.38 -33.87
C THR A 349 15.05 10.40 -34.78
N THR A 350 15.85 10.91 -35.71
CA THR A 350 16.71 10.13 -36.61
C THR A 350 18.17 10.52 -36.38
N LEU A 351 19.03 9.51 -36.18
CA LEU A 351 20.48 9.62 -36.15
C LEU A 351 21.05 9.27 -37.53
N HIS A 352 21.86 10.18 -38.06
CA HIS A 352 22.59 10.04 -39.33
C HIS A 352 24.09 9.95 -39.02
N ILE A 353 24.69 8.79 -39.28
CA ILE A 353 26.06 8.49 -38.86
C ILE A 353 26.93 8.24 -40.09
N GLY A 354 28.07 8.93 -40.17
CA GLY A 354 29.09 8.70 -41.18
C GLY A 354 30.17 7.73 -40.68
N THR A 355 30.41 6.67 -41.43
CA THR A 355 31.37 5.60 -41.14
C THR A 355 32.51 5.52 -42.16
N ASP A 356 32.42 6.26 -43.26
CA ASP A 356 33.41 6.31 -44.32
C ASP A 356 34.07 7.72 -44.45
N ALA A 357 35.14 7.81 -45.23
CA ALA A 357 35.92 9.05 -45.38
C ALA A 357 35.33 10.07 -46.36
N GLN A 358 34.26 9.73 -47.07
CA GLN A 358 33.58 10.63 -48.00
C GLN A 358 32.49 11.40 -47.24
N ALA A 359 32.24 12.64 -47.66
CA ALA A 359 31.17 13.44 -47.10
C ALA A 359 30.01 13.42 -48.09
N ASP A 360 29.18 12.39 -48.00
CA ASP A 360 27.98 12.17 -48.79
C ASP A 360 26.82 11.75 -47.86
N ALA A 361 25.81 11.05 -48.39
CA ALA A 361 24.65 10.67 -47.59
C ALA A 361 25.10 9.74 -46.45
N ALA A 362 24.51 9.89 -45.27
CA ALA A 362 24.88 9.10 -44.09
C ALA A 362 24.90 7.60 -44.40
N ASP A 363 25.97 6.92 -43.97
CA ASP A 363 26.16 5.49 -44.17
C ASP A 363 25.21 4.64 -43.32
N LEU A 364 24.82 5.16 -42.16
CA LEU A 364 23.90 4.51 -41.23
C LEU A 364 22.82 5.50 -40.80
N VAL A 365 21.57 5.06 -40.89
CA VAL A 365 20.38 5.85 -40.54
C VAL A 365 19.56 5.07 -39.53
N ILE A 366 19.51 5.57 -38.29
CA ILE A 366 18.78 4.93 -37.18
C ILE A 366 17.66 5.85 -36.75
N ASP A 367 16.44 5.36 -36.82
CA ASP A 367 15.23 5.97 -36.29
C ASP A 367 15.04 5.56 -34.83
N LEU A 368 14.73 6.50 -33.94
CA LEU A 368 14.49 6.27 -32.52
C LEU A 368 13.03 6.57 -32.19
N ASP A 369 12.35 5.64 -31.52
CA ASP A 369 10.97 5.81 -31.06
C ASP A 369 10.92 6.75 -29.85
N GLY A 370 10.89 8.05 -30.15
CA GLY A 370 10.89 9.11 -29.15
C GLY A 370 11.53 10.40 -29.66
N LEU A 371 11.46 11.43 -28.82
CA LEU A 371 12.04 12.75 -29.10
C LEU A 371 13.33 12.93 -28.29
N TYR A 372 14.45 12.71 -28.96
CA TYR A 372 15.80 12.88 -28.39
C TYR A 372 16.51 14.08 -29.02
N THR A 373 17.34 14.74 -28.23
CA THR A 373 18.24 15.83 -28.62
C THR A 373 19.70 15.40 -28.47
N ALA A 374 20.64 16.19 -28.99
CA ALA A 374 22.07 15.91 -28.87
C ALA A 374 22.55 15.74 -27.41
N ASP A 375 21.90 16.42 -26.46
CA ASP A 375 22.24 16.37 -25.03
C ASP A 375 21.85 15.05 -24.36
N ASN A 376 20.97 14.25 -25.00
CA ASN A 376 20.55 12.96 -24.48
C ASN A 376 21.55 11.83 -24.75
N PHE A 377 22.69 12.13 -25.38
CA PHE A 377 23.68 11.13 -25.75
C PHE A 377 25.09 11.52 -25.29
N LYS A 378 25.81 10.53 -24.76
CA LYS A 378 27.22 10.62 -24.42
C LYS A 378 28.02 9.77 -25.40
N LEU A 379 29.05 10.36 -25.99
CA LEU A 379 29.90 9.70 -26.99
C LEU A 379 31.20 9.20 -26.33
N SER A 380 31.55 7.92 -26.52
CA SER A 380 32.82 7.37 -26.04
C SER A 380 33.29 6.21 -26.91
N GLY A 381 34.45 6.33 -27.56
CA GLY A 381 34.92 5.30 -28.49
C GLY A 381 33.88 5.03 -29.58
N SER A 382 33.46 3.78 -29.74
CA SER A 382 32.42 3.35 -30.67
C SER A 382 30.99 3.57 -30.20
N ASP A 383 30.80 4.07 -28.97
CA ASP A 383 29.54 3.98 -28.25
C ASP A 383 28.83 5.33 -28.20
N ILE A 384 27.54 5.30 -28.49
CA ILE A 384 26.58 6.37 -28.27
C ILE A 384 25.70 5.92 -27.11
N THR A 385 26.06 6.31 -25.89
CA THR A 385 25.33 5.95 -24.67
C THR A 385 24.21 6.93 -24.42
N VAL A 386 23.03 6.42 -24.09
CA VAL A 386 21.85 7.23 -23.78
C VAL A 386 21.94 7.70 -22.34
N ASN A 387 21.78 9.01 -22.16
CA ASN A 387 21.75 9.67 -20.87
C ASN A 387 20.52 10.57 -20.83
N LEU A 388 19.40 10.07 -20.31
CA LEU A 388 18.20 10.89 -20.13
C LEU A 388 18.37 11.74 -18.87
N ASN A 389 17.99 13.01 -18.98
CA ASN A 389 18.14 13.97 -17.89
C ASN A 389 17.43 13.50 -16.63
N ALA A 390 18.18 13.27 -15.55
CA ALA A 390 17.63 12.91 -14.25
C ALA A 390 17.13 14.17 -13.56
N SER A 391 15.95 14.11 -12.93
CA SER A 391 15.52 15.23 -12.10
C SER A 391 16.35 15.25 -10.80
N PRO A 392 16.75 16.44 -10.31
CA PRO A 392 17.35 16.54 -8.99
C PRO A 392 16.39 16.02 -7.92
N VAL A 393 16.93 15.46 -6.84
CA VAL A 393 16.18 15.03 -5.66
C VAL A 393 16.69 15.77 -4.42
N ILE A 394 15.77 16.30 -3.62
CA ILE A 394 15.99 16.98 -2.36
C ILE A 394 15.57 16.06 -1.23
N THR A 395 16.48 15.78 -0.30
CA THR A 395 16.15 15.19 1.00
C THR A 395 16.20 16.30 2.05
N ALA A 396 15.09 16.53 2.75
CA ALA A 396 14.98 17.53 3.81
C ALA A 396 14.57 16.84 5.13
N PRO A 397 15.09 17.27 6.30
CA PRO A 397 14.57 16.80 7.58
C PRO A 397 13.11 17.23 7.72
N GLY A 398 12.18 16.29 7.89
CA GLY A 398 10.74 16.58 7.91
C GLY A 398 10.32 17.63 8.96
N THR A 399 11.08 17.81 10.05
CA THR A 399 10.84 18.83 11.07
C THR A 399 12.15 19.29 11.74
N ALA A 400 12.20 20.57 12.15
CA ALA A 400 13.26 21.16 12.98
C ALA A 400 12.62 22.03 14.07
N ALA A 401 13.23 22.09 15.27
CA ALA A 401 12.74 22.92 16.38
C ALA A 401 13.79 23.95 16.78
N VAL A 402 13.36 25.21 16.96
CA VAL A 402 14.22 26.32 17.40
C VAL A 402 13.50 27.13 18.48
N ALA A 403 14.24 27.60 19.48
CA ALA A 403 13.72 28.59 20.42
C ALA A 403 13.63 29.96 19.75
N GLU A 404 12.63 30.78 20.07
CA GLU A 404 12.43 32.10 19.45
C GLU A 404 13.57 33.10 19.69
N ASN A 405 14.35 32.90 20.76
CA ASN A 405 15.53 33.70 21.09
C ASN A 405 16.83 33.05 20.60
N ALA A 406 16.75 31.92 19.88
CA ALA A 406 17.91 31.28 19.29
C ALA A 406 18.45 32.11 18.11
N THR A 407 19.77 32.18 17.98
CA THR A 407 20.43 32.89 16.87
C THR A 407 21.27 31.91 16.07
N GLY A 408 21.03 31.86 14.75
CA GLY A 408 21.84 31.07 13.82
C GLY A 408 21.83 29.55 14.08
N VAL A 409 20.65 28.96 14.27
CA VAL A 409 20.51 27.50 14.49
C VAL A 409 20.73 26.75 13.17
N THR A 410 21.64 25.78 13.17
CA THR A 410 21.88 24.92 12.00
C THR A 410 20.73 23.93 11.82
N LEU A 411 20.15 23.86 10.62
CA LEU A 411 18.97 23.02 10.35
C LEU A 411 19.32 21.55 10.04
N GLY A 412 20.53 21.26 9.56
CA GLY A 412 21.04 19.90 9.36
C GLY A 412 20.41 19.12 8.19
N THR A 413 21.24 18.30 7.50
CA THR A 413 20.89 17.23 6.53
C THR A 413 19.96 17.57 5.37
N ILE A 414 19.94 18.81 4.87
CA ILE A 414 19.41 19.05 3.53
C ILE A 414 20.44 18.56 2.53
N SER A 415 20.10 17.55 1.73
CA SER A 415 20.97 17.03 0.68
C SER A 415 20.28 17.02 -0.67
N LEU A 416 21.07 17.28 -1.69
CA LEU A 416 20.74 17.20 -3.09
C LEU A 416 21.42 15.97 -3.68
N ALA A 417 20.67 15.18 -4.42
CA ALA A 417 21.17 14.12 -5.28
C ALA A 417 20.73 14.41 -6.72
N ASP A 418 21.56 14.04 -7.67
CA ASP A 418 21.26 14.19 -9.09
C ASP A 418 21.98 13.09 -9.86
N GLY A 419 21.25 12.37 -10.71
CA GLY A 419 21.71 11.15 -11.37
C GLY A 419 22.73 11.41 -12.49
N ASP A 420 22.62 12.55 -13.16
CA ASP A 420 23.52 12.98 -14.24
C ASP A 420 24.52 14.07 -13.80
N ASN A 421 24.38 14.57 -12.56
CA ASN A 421 25.29 15.45 -11.85
C ASN A 421 25.46 16.82 -12.56
N ASP A 422 24.36 17.32 -13.13
CA ASP A 422 24.26 18.63 -13.75
C ASP A 422 24.39 19.78 -12.74
N ALA A 423 24.64 20.98 -13.25
CA ALA A 423 24.76 22.18 -12.42
C ALA A 423 23.37 22.63 -11.95
N GLN A 424 23.18 22.65 -10.63
CA GLN A 424 21.87 22.91 -10.03
C GLN A 424 21.71 24.39 -9.66
N THR A 425 20.49 24.90 -9.81
CA THR A 425 20.04 26.18 -9.27
C THR A 425 19.09 25.91 -8.10
N VAL A 426 19.50 26.31 -6.89
CA VAL A 426 18.73 26.17 -5.65
C VAL A 426 18.08 27.50 -5.29
N THR A 427 16.79 27.47 -4.98
CA THR A 427 16.04 28.58 -4.38
C THR A 427 15.67 28.23 -2.96
N LEU A 428 16.08 29.07 -2.01
CA LEU A 428 15.68 29.02 -0.61
C LEU A 428 14.67 30.12 -0.35
N SER A 429 13.55 29.82 0.30
CA SER A 429 12.57 30.84 0.68
C SER A 429 11.91 30.56 2.03
N VAL A 430 11.69 31.59 2.84
CA VAL A 430 11.04 31.49 4.15
C VAL A 430 9.97 32.54 4.37
N GLY A 431 8.87 32.14 5.01
CA GLY A 431 7.71 33.00 5.31
C GLY A 431 7.90 33.97 6.49
N SER A 432 8.77 33.65 7.45
CA SER A 432 9.13 34.47 8.63
C SER A 432 10.53 34.14 9.15
N GLY A 433 11.17 35.09 9.84
CA GLY A 433 12.58 34.98 10.25
C GLY A 433 13.55 35.28 9.09
N SER A 434 14.81 34.88 9.27
CA SER A 434 15.87 34.99 8.26
C SER A 434 16.74 33.74 8.28
N PHE A 435 17.38 33.41 7.15
CA PHE A 435 18.33 32.30 7.06
C PHE A 435 19.69 32.77 6.55
N GLY A 436 20.74 32.02 6.89
CA GLY A 436 22.12 32.29 6.49
C GLY A 436 22.75 31.08 5.81
N LEU A 437 23.36 31.29 4.65
CA LEU A 437 24.05 30.28 3.85
C LEU A 437 25.47 30.76 3.54
N ASP A 438 26.48 29.90 3.70
CA ASP A 438 27.82 30.17 3.19
C ASP A 438 27.83 29.99 1.66
N THR A 439 27.99 31.09 0.94
CA THR A 439 27.97 31.11 -0.53
C THR A 439 29.36 30.96 -1.14
N ALA A 440 30.40 30.69 -0.34
CA ALA A 440 31.74 30.47 -0.84
C ALA A 440 31.80 29.31 -1.85
N GLY A 441 32.15 29.62 -3.10
CA GLY A 441 32.22 28.63 -4.19
C GLY A 441 30.90 28.42 -4.94
N LEU A 442 29.84 29.14 -4.59
CA LEU A 442 28.56 29.18 -5.30
C LEU A 442 28.41 30.48 -6.10
N SER A 443 27.57 30.47 -7.13
CA SER A 443 27.16 31.66 -7.88
C SER A 443 25.82 32.15 -7.35
N VAL A 444 25.77 33.36 -6.78
CA VAL A 444 24.51 33.98 -6.33
C VAL A 444 23.77 34.53 -7.55
N VAL A 445 22.60 33.97 -7.86
CA VAL A 445 21.74 34.34 -9.00
C VAL A 445 20.83 35.52 -8.62
N SER A 446 20.22 35.47 -7.44
CA SER A 446 19.49 36.59 -6.86
C SER A 446 19.44 36.49 -5.33
N ASP A 447 19.46 37.64 -4.67
CA ASP A 447 19.40 37.78 -3.22
C ASP A 447 18.45 38.94 -2.89
N ASP A 448 17.36 38.66 -2.18
CA ASP A 448 16.49 39.72 -1.65
C ASP A 448 17.11 40.32 -0.38
N THR A 449 18.04 41.23 -0.62
CA THR A 449 18.88 41.91 0.38
C THR A 449 18.13 42.74 1.44
N THR A 450 16.80 42.86 1.37
CA THR A 450 16.04 43.72 2.28
C THR A 450 15.53 42.98 3.52
N ALA A 451 15.43 41.64 3.48
CA ALA A 451 14.89 40.84 4.59
C ALA A 451 15.54 39.45 4.79
N GLY A 452 16.42 38.98 3.88
CA GLY A 452 17.06 37.65 4.02
C GLY A 452 16.08 36.48 3.91
N ARG A 453 15.03 36.66 3.09
CA ARG A 453 13.88 35.75 2.98
C ARG A 453 13.85 34.87 1.74
N THR A 454 14.57 35.26 0.69
CA THR A 454 14.72 34.47 -0.53
C THR A 454 16.14 34.60 -1.08
N LEU A 455 16.79 33.47 -1.36
CA LEU A 455 18.14 33.39 -1.91
C LEU A 455 18.16 32.35 -3.03
N VAL A 456 18.71 32.71 -4.18
CA VAL A 456 18.91 31.82 -5.32
C VAL A 456 20.40 31.68 -5.60
N VAL A 457 20.91 30.46 -5.52
CA VAL A 457 22.32 30.11 -5.75
C VAL A 457 22.43 29.00 -6.80
N SER A 458 23.53 28.97 -7.53
CA SER A 458 23.83 27.88 -8.45
C SER A 458 25.26 27.35 -8.29
N GLY A 459 25.44 26.06 -8.56
CA GLY A 459 26.72 25.37 -8.38
C GLY A 459 26.63 23.87 -8.68
N SER A 460 27.74 23.15 -8.47
CA SER A 460 27.73 21.68 -8.51
C SER A 460 27.01 21.12 -7.28
N VAL A 461 26.42 19.92 -7.41
CA VAL A 461 25.75 19.20 -6.32
C VAL A 461 26.62 19.13 -5.05
N GLY A 462 27.91 18.81 -5.19
CA GLY A 462 28.84 18.74 -4.06
C GLY A 462 29.08 20.09 -3.36
N ALA A 463 29.18 21.19 -4.11
CA ALA A 463 29.35 22.52 -3.53
C ALA A 463 28.05 22.98 -2.82
N LEU A 464 26.90 22.69 -3.40
CA LEU A 464 25.60 23.01 -2.83
C LEU A 464 25.33 22.22 -1.55
N ASN A 465 25.61 20.92 -1.53
CA ASN A 465 25.51 20.09 -0.32
C ASN A 465 26.43 20.58 0.80
N THR A 466 27.63 21.06 0.46
CA THR A 466 28.55 21.65 1.44
C THR A 466 27.96 22.92 2.06
N ALA A 467 27.35 23.79 1.24
CA ALA A 467 26.71 25.01 1.71
C ALA A 467 25.45 24.72 2.53
N LEU A 468 24.58 23.81 2.05
CA LEU A 468 23.32 23.43 2.69
C LEU A 468 23.54 22.74 4.04
N ALA A 469 24.63 21.97 4.20
CA ALA A 469 25.02 21.43 5.50
C ALA A 469 25.31 22.52 6.55
N GLY A 470 25.69 23.73 6.12
CA GLY A 470 25.93 24.90 6.96
C GLY A 470 24.75 25.87 7.04
N LEU A 471 23.57 25.53 6.50
CA LEU A 471 22.41 26.41 6.49
C LEU A 471 21.93 26.70 7.92
N THR A 472 21.76 27.98 8.22
CA THR A 472 21.29 28.46 9.53
C THR A 472 19.96 29.19 9.42
N TYR A 473 19.15 29.12 10.48
CA TYR A 473 17.91 29.85 10.61
C TYR A 473 17.91 30.70 11.89
N THR A 474 17.32 31.89 11.81
CA THR A 474 17.10 32.82 12.92
C THR A 474 15.63 33.25 12.92
N PRO A 475 14.84 32.86 13.94
CA PRO A 475 13.45 33.28 14.07
C PRO A 475 13.30 34.79 14.31
N VAL A 476 12.09 35.30 14.15
CA VAL A 476 11.74 36.66 14.61
C VAL A 476 11.57 36.59 16.12
N ALA A 477 12.16 37.52 16.86
CA ALA A 477 12.02 37.57 18.32
C ALA A 477 10.53 37.75 18.71
N ASN A 478 10.13 37.12 19.81
CA ASN A 478 8.78 37.18 20.39
C ASN A 478 7.72 36.66 19.42
N THR A 479 8.03 35.58 18.70
CA THR A 479 7.10 34.92 17.78
C THR A 479 7.25 33.41 17.90
N SER A 480 6.13 32.72 18.11
CA SER A 480 6.05 31.27 18.18
C SER A 480 5.13 30.73 17.08
N GLY A 481 5.29 29.44 16.75
CA GLY A 481 4.49 28.76 15.73
C GLY A 481 5.33 28.09 14.63
N SER A 482 4.66 27.64 13.57
CA SER A 482 5.29 26.89 12.49
C SER A 482 5.72 27.80 11.33
N VAL A 483 6.94 27.61 10.86
CA VAL A 483 7.53 28.33 9.72
C VAL A 483 8.02 27.33 8.69
N ASP A 484 7.58 27.51 7.45
CA ASP A 484 8.05 26.68 6.34
C ASP A 484 9.26 27.33 5.66
N LEU A 485 10.38 26.62 5.66
CA LEU A 485 11.52 26.90 4.79
C LEU A 485 11.42 26.00 3.55
N VAL A 486 11.13 26.60 2.41
CA VAL A 486 11.03 25.90 1.13
C VAL A 486 12.38 25.92 0.44
N VAL A 487 12.84 24.74 0.04
CA VAL A 487 14.04 24.54 -0.78
C VAL A 487 13.58 23.95 -2.10
N SER A 488 13.88 24.62 -3.22
CA SER A 488 13.60 24.09 -4.55
C SER A 488 14.84 24.08 -5.43
N THR A 489 14.96 23.07 -6.28
CA THR A 489 16.10 22.90 -7.19
C THR A 489 15.68 22.76 -8.63
N LYS A 490 16.56 23.18 -9.54
CA LYS A 490 16.41 23.03 -10.98
C LYS A 490 17.77 22.80 -11.66
N ASP A 491 17.86 21.80 -12.53
CA ASP A 491 19.08 21.37 -13.24
C ASP A 491 19.44 22.20 -14.47
N GLY A 492 18.57 23.15 -14.87
CA GLY A 492 18.75 23.96 -16.08
C GLY A 492 18.42 23.24 -17.39
N LYS A 493 18.07 21.96 -17.33
CA LYS A 493 17.69 21.08 -18.44
C LYS A 493 16.22 20.65 -18.40
N GLY A 494 15.52 20.88 -17.29
CA GLY A 494 14.06 20.76 -17.18
C GLY A 494 13.58 20.10 -15.90
N GLY A 495 14.43 19.34 -15.21
CA GLY A 495 14.11 18.68 -13.95
C GLY A 495 14.02 19.66 -12.80
N THR A 496 13.06 19.43 -11.91
CA THR A 496 12.82 20.25 -10.72
C THR A 496 12.38 19.39 -9.55
N ASP A 497 12.77 19.79 -8.35
CA ASP A 497 12.26 19.19 -7.12
C ASP A 497 12.14 20.24 -6.01
N SER A 498 11.31 19.98 -5.00
CA SER A 498 11.08 20.87 -3.88
C SER A 498 10.86 20.10 -2.58
N GLY A 499 11.57 20.49 -1.54
CA GLY A 499 11.38 20.01 -0.17
C GLY A 499 11.06 21.16 0.78
N THR A 500 10.32 20.86 1.85
CA THR A 500 9.99 21.82 2.90
C THR A 500 10.56 21.35 4.22
N VAL A 501 11.32 22.22 4.89
CA VAL A 501 11.70 22.03 6.30
C VAL A 501 10.67 22.79 7.14
N LYS A 502 9.85 22.04 7.90
CA LYS A 502 8.95 22.65 8.89
C LYS A 502 9.75 23.02 10.14
N ILE A 503 9.87 24.31 10.41
CA ILE A 503 10.56 24.85 11.57
C ILE A 503 9.52 25.23 12.62
N THR A 504 9.49 24.51 13.74
CA THR A 504 8.70 24.88 14.90
C THR A 504 9.50 25.86 15.76
N VAL A 505 9.00 27.08 15.88
CA VAL A 505 9.54 28.08 16.80
C VAL A 505 8.82 27.96 18.13
N SER A 506 9.54 27.54 19.17
CA SER A 506 9.02 27.45 20.52
C SER A 506 9.23 28.77 21.27
N ASP A 507 8.16 29.24 21.89
CA ASP A 507 8.17 30.33 22.87
C ASP A 507 9.10 30.00 24.07
N VAL A 508 9.78 31.01 24.61
CA VAL A 508 10.63 30.93 25.80
C VAL A 508 10.18 31.93 26.86
N ASN A 509 9.21 31.52 27.66
CA ASN A 509 8.72 32.28 28.82
C ASN A 509 9.81 32.84 29.79
N PRO A 510 9.61 34.06 30.33
CA PRO A 510 10.42 34.64 31.41
C PRO A 510 10.27 33.86 32.72
N VAL A 511 11.33 33.83 33.53
CA VAL A 511 11.36 33.16 34.83
C VAL A 511 11.39 34.18 35.97
N LEU A 512 10.40 34.10 36.86
CA LEU A 512 10.22 35.03 37.97
C LEU A 512 10.38 34.37 39.35
N ALA A 513 11.51 34.63 40.02
CA ALA A 513 11.77 34.13 41.38
C ALA A 513 11.14 35.03 42.47
N PRO A 514 10.77 34.48 43.64
CA PRO A 514 10.26 35.28 44.76
C PRO A 514 11.25 36.36 45.20
N GLN A 515 10.73 37.57 45.43
CA GLN A 515 11.53 38.74 45.79
C GLN A 515 11.00 39.41 47.06
N SER A 516 11.84 40.19 47.73
CA SER A 516 11.44 40.90 48.95
C SER A 516 12.03 42.30 49.00
N PHE A 517 11.20 43.24 49.44
CA PHE A 517 11.53 44.67 49.55
C PHE A 517 11.06 45.20 50.92
N THR A 518 11.57 46.38 51.30
CA THR A 518 11.22 47.04 52.57
C THR A 518 10.87 48.49 52.31
N VAL A 519 9.84 49.00 52.99
CA VAL A 519 9.39 50.40 52.92
C VAL A 519 8.99 50.89 54.32
N ALA A 520 9.14 52.18 54.61
CA ALA A 520 8.67 52.76 55.87
C ALA A 520 7.16 52.95 55.84
N GLU A 521 6.46 52.70 56.95
CA GLU A 521 5.00 52.82 57.02
C GLU A 521 4.48 54.24 56.67
N ASN A 522 5.25 55.28 57.00
CA ASN A 522 4.90 56.66 56.69
C ASN A 522 5.27 57.12 55.26
N SER A 523 5.58 56.19 54.35
CA SER A 523 6.00 56.52 52.99
C SER A 523 4.87 57.18 52.20
N ALA A 524 5.16 58.34 51.61
CA ALA A 524 4.20 59.05 50.78
C ALA A 524 3.89 58.27 49.49
N ALA A 525 2.69 58.50 48.93
CA ALA A 525 2.32 57.97 47.61
C ALA A 525 3.36 58.31 46.53
N GLY A 526 3.66 57.34 45.66
CA GLY A 526 4.69 57.44 44.62
C GLY A 526 6.11 57.10 45.08
N THR A 527 6.34 56.82 46.37
CA THR A 527 7.64 56.31 46.87
C THR A 527 7.96 54.98 46.22
N VAL A 528 9.16 54.84 45.64
CA VAL A 528 9.65 53.59 45.04
C VAL A 528 10.04 52.62 46.14
N VAL A 529 9.48 51.41 46.07
CA VAL A 529 9.69 50.31 47.02
C VAL A 529 10.81 49.38 46.55
N GLY A 530 10.86 49.11 45.24
CA GLY A 530 11.81 48.22 44.61
C GLY A 530 11.52 48.05 43.13
N THR A 531 12.34 47.28 42.43
CA THR A 531 12.13 46.90 41.02
C THR A 531 12.13 45.39 40.93
N ALA A 532 11.03 44.82 40.43
CA ALA A 532 10.95 43.40 40.15
C ALA A 532 11.88 43.02 38.99
N VAL A 533 12.57 41.89 39.11
CA VAL A 533 13.48 41.38 38.07
C VAL A 533 13.08 39.97 37.64
N ALA A 534 13.18 39.70 36.33
CA ALA A 534 13.01 38.40 35.71
C ALA A 534 14.35 37.90 35.14
N SER A 535 14.42 36.62 34.81
CA SER A 535 15.57 35.94 34.19
C SER A 535 15.08 34.95 33.14
N GLY A 536 15.97 34.36 32.34
CA GLY A 536 15.54 33.57 31.17
C GLY A 536 15.35 34.52 30.00
N ASP A 537 14.13 34.66 29.52
CA ASP A 537 13.79 35.73 28.58
C ASP A 537 13.59 37.06 29.30
N THR A 538 14.14 38.12 28.71
CA THR A 538 14.12 39.48 29.26
C THR A 538 13.78 40.54 28.22
N ASN A 539 13.42 40.11 27.02
CA ASN A 539 12.99 40.97 25.93
C ASN A 539 11.48 41.26 26.10
N GLY A 540 11.02 42.45 25.71
CA GLY A 540 9.57 42.75 25.67
C GLY A 540 8.80 42.85 27.01
N LEU A 541 9.42 42.61 28.17
CA LEU A 541 8.68 42.41 29.44
C LEU A 541 7.65 43.49 29.83
N ILE A 542 6.41 43.06 30.03
CA ILE A 542 5.26 43.79 30.57
C ILE A 542 4.95 43.32 31.99
N TRP A 543 4.92 44.26 32.93
CA TRP A 543 4.78 43.98 34.36
C TRP A 543 3.39 44.35 34.90
N SER A 544 2.82 43.49 35.74
CA SER A 544 1.54 43.78 36.42
C SER A 544 1.46 43.22 37.86
N ILE A 545 0.53 43.76 38.65
CA ILE A 545 0.15 43.23 39.97
C ILE A 545 -1.26 42.67 39.86
N SER A 546 -1.42 41.36 40.02
CA SER A 546 -2.69 40.65 39.84
C SER A 546 -3.39 40.31 41.16
N GLY A 547 -2.70 40.43 42.31
CA GLY A 547 -3.28 40.07 43.61
C GLY A 547 -2.34 40.24 44.81
N GLY A 548 -2.67 39.56 45.90
CA GLY A 548 -1.94 39.62 47.18
C GLY A 548 -2.58 40.56 48.23
N THR A 549 -2.14 40.47 49.48
CA THR A 549 -2.69 41.29 50.59
C THR A 549 -2.38 42.78 50.45
N GLY A 550 -1.37 43.14 49.65
CA GLY A 550 -1.00 44.51 49.31
C GLY A 550 -1.63 45.04 48.02
N ALA A 551 -2.47 44.25 47.33
CA ALA A 551 -3.11 44.68 46.08
C ALA A 551 -3.95 45.95 46.31
N GLY A 552 -3.69 46.99 45.51
CA GLY A 552 -4.32 48.31 45.66
C GLY A 552 -3.59 49.28 46.61
N LEU A 553 -2.65 48.79 47.43
CA LEU A 553 -1.74 49.63 48.24
C LEU A 553 -0.43 49.95 47.49
N PHE A 554 -0.11 49.17 46.46
CA PHE A 554 1.08 49.34 45.62
C PHE A 554 0.70 49.30 44.14
N THR A 555 1.49 49.98 43.31
CA THR A 555 1.41 49.98 41.84
C THR A 555 2.74 49.55 41.25
N ILE A 556 2.74 48.89 40.08
CA ILE A 556 3.94 48.56 39.32
C ILE A 556 3.95 49.31 37.99
N ASP A 557 5.11 49.76 37.55
CA ASP A 557 5.31 50.34 36.23
C ASP A 557 5.46 49.24 35.17
N ALA A 558 4.57 49.24 34.18
CA ALA A 558 4.43 48.14 33.23
C ALA A 558 5.67 47.91 32.36
N ALA A 559 6.49 48.92 32.08
CA ALA A 559 7.68 48.78 31.23
C ALA A 559 8.98 48.53 32.02
N SER A 560 9.01 48.92 33.30
CA SER A 560 10.25 48.89 34.10
C SER A 560 10.20 47.97 35.32
N GLY A 561 9.06 47.37 35.64
CA GLY A 561 8.89 46.51 36.83
C GLY A 561 9.00 47.25 38.16
N GLN A 562 9.00 48.59 38.15
CA GLN A 562 9.20 49.42 39.34
C GLN A 562 7.94 49.48 40.22
N ILE A 563 8.03 48.99 41.45
CA ILE A 563 6.95 48.98 42.44
C ILE A 563 6.97 50.28 43.25
N LYS A 564 5.81 50.91 43.41
CA LYS A 564 5.60 52.19 44.12
C LYS A 564 4.41 52.10 45.07
N VAL A 565 4.42 52.93 46.12
CA VAL A 565 3.25 53.12 47.00
C VAL A 565 2.12 53.78 46.22
N ALA A 566 0.93 53.18 46.23
CA ALA A 566 -0.24 53.65 45.49
C ALA A 566 -0.79 54.97 46.06
N GLN A 567 -1.51 55.71 45.23
CA GLN A 567 -2.13 56.96 45.67
C GLN A 567 -3.28 56.70 46.64
N GLY A 568 -3.20 57.27 47.84
CA GLY A 568 -4.18 57.06 48.91
C GLY A 568 -3.93 55.81 49.76
N ALA A 569 -2.83 55.08 49.54
CA ALA A 569 -2.43 53.98 50.41
C ALA A 569 -2.10 54.50 51.82
N VAL A 570 -2.61 53.80 52.84
CA VAL A 570 -2.28 54.02 54.26
C VAL A 570 -1.59 52.75 54.73
N LEU A 571 -0.29 52.84 54.98
CA LEU A 571 0.52 51.75 55.51
C LEU A 571 0.71 52.00 57.00
N ASP A 572 0.55 50.95 57.81
CA ASP A 572 0.56 51.02 59.27
C ASP A 572 1.15 49.68 59.78
N PHE A 573 2.29 49.76 60.44
CA PHE A 573 3.08 48.63 60.90
C PHE A 573 2.38 47.88 62.04
N GLU A 574 1.76 48.60 62.97
CA GLU A 574 1.02 48.05 64.12
C GLU A 574 -0.16 47.20 63.70
N THR A 575 -0.79 47.52 62.57
CA THR A 575 -1.90 46.75 62.01
C THR A 575 -1.43 45.64 61.09
N THR A 576 -0.51 45.92 60.15
CA THR A 576 -0.03 44.94 59.16
C THR A 576 1.46 45.18 58.82
N ALA A 577 2.35 44.50 59.54
CA ALA A 577 3.80 44.63 59.35
C ALA A 577 4.34 44.12 57.99
N SER A 578 3.57 43.38 57.20
CA SER A 578 4.01 42.89 55.88
C SER A 578 2.84 42.58 54.94
N TYR A 579 3.04 42.93 53.67
CA TYR A 579 2.12 42.65 52.58
C TYR A 579 2.74 41.70 51.54
N THR A 580 1.91 40.89 50.90
CA THR A 580 2.28 40.11 49.73
C THR A 580 1.68 40.74 48.47
N LEU A 581 2.44 40.75 47.38
CA LEU A 581 1.99 41.13 46.05
C LEU A 581 2.16 39.93 45.13
N THR A 582 1.11 39.55 44.41
CA THR A 582 1.23 38.62 43.29
C THR A 582 1.64 39.46 42.09
N VAL A 583 2.92 39.40 41.72
CA VAL A 583 3.48 40.10 40.57
C VAL A 583 3.52 39.13 39.40
N ALA A 584 3.08 39.61 38.25
CA ALA A 584 3.05 38.88 37.00
C ALA A 584 3.94 39.60 35.98
N VAL A 585 4.63 38.83 35.15
CA VAL A 585 5.41 39.30 34.00
C VAL A 585 4.99 38.50 32.78
N ASP A 586 4.93 39.20 31.66
CA ASP A 586 4.51 38.77 30.33
C ASP A 586 5.58 39.31 29.35
N ASP A 587 6.04 38.57 28.37
CA ASP A 587 7.14 38.96 27.46
C ASP A 587 6.69 39.49 26.10
N GLU A 588 5.41 39.90 26.00
CA GLU A 588 4.81 40.48 24.79
C GLU A 588 4.66 39.47 23.64
N ASP A 589 4.65 38.16 23.95
CA ASP A 589 4.09 37.16 23.06
C ASP A 589 2.57 37.40 22.83
N ALA A 590 1.98 36.72 21.85
CA ALA A 590 0.57 36.98 21.50
C ALA A 590 -0.44 36.37 22.50
N ASP A 591 0.00 35.90 23.67
CA ASP A 591 -0.89 35.43 24.73
C ASP A 591 -1.53 36.61 25.48
N THR A 592 -2.68 36.33 26.08
CA THR A 592 -3.42 37.24 26.97
C THR A 592 -3.20 36.91 28.45
N THR A 593 -2.37 35.91 28.76
CA THR A 593 -2.07 35.44 30.11
C THR A 593 -0.60 35.65 30.45
N ALA A 594 -0.30 35.93 31.72
CA ALA A 594 1.06 36.24 32.11
C ALA A 594 1.92 34.97 32.26
N ASP A 595 3.03 34.93 31.53
CA ASP A 595 4.01 33.84 31.43
C ASP A 595 4.59 33.38 32.77
N ALA A 596 4.82 34.32 33.68
CA ALA A 596 5.30 34.00 35.00
C ALA A 596 4.67 34.86 36.09
N THR A 597 4.28 34.21 37.18
CA THR A 597 3.81 34.88 38.38
C THR A 597 4.64 34.49 39.59
N THR A 598 4.85 35.45 40.50
CA THR A 598 5.55 35.19 41.75
C THR A 598 5.00 36.02 42.89
N THR A 599 5.33 35.62 44.11
CA THR A 599 5.03 36.41 45.31
C THR A 599 6.18 37.36 45.61
N VAL A 600 5.91 38.65 45.63
CA VAL A 600 6.80 39.69 46.14
C VAL A 600 6.36 40.09 47.55
N THR A 601 7.26 39.98 48.52
CA THR A 601 6.97 40.34 49.92
C THR A 601 7.44 41.76 50.20
N VAL A 602 6.54 42.64 50.60
CA VAL A 602 6.86 43.99 51.07
C VAL A 602 6.77 44.01 52.59
N THR A 603 7.88 44.32 53.25
CA THR A 603 7.96 44.46 54.71
C THR A 603 7.88 45.93 55.09
N LEU A 604 7.05 46.25 56.08
CA LEU A 604 7.02 47.60 56.65
C LEU A 604 8.11 47.73 57.71
N SER A 605 8.74 48.90 57.77
CA SER A 605 9.59 49.30 58.91
C SER A 605 8.82 50.26 59.80
N ASP A 606 8.81 49.94 61.09
CA ASP A 606 8.24 50.72 62.18
C ASP A 606 8.92 52.10 62.27
N VAL A 607 8.10 53.15 62.31
CA VAL A 607 8.49 54.53 62.50
C VAL A 607 7.79 55.08 63.74
N ASP A 608 8.58 55.39 64.78
CA ASP A 608 8.11 55.90 66.08
C ASP A 608 7.09 57.06 65.97
N GLU A 609 5.84 56.76 66.27
CA GLU A 609 4.72 57.70 66.27
C GLU A 609 4.46 58.27 67.67
N THR A 610 4.11 59.56 67.71
CA THR A 610 3.81 60.21 69.00
C THR A 610 2.61 59.55 69.68
N PRO A 611 2.71 59.12 70.96
CA PRO A 611 1.64 58.40 71.64
C PRO A 611 0.34 59.21 71.72
N VAL A 612 -0.75 58.66 71.19
CA VAL A 612 -2.09 59.28 71.23
C VAL A 612 -2.95 58.61 72.30
N THR A 613 -3.44 59.39 73.27
CA THR A 613 -4.28 58.88 74.38
C THR A 613 -5.68 58.49 73.90
N PRO A 614 -6.20 57.28 74.23
CA PRO A 614 -7.53 56.85 73.80
C PRO A 614 -8.66 57.53 74.60
N PRO A 615 -9.84 57.81 73.99
CA PRO A 615 -11.01 58.35 74.67
C PRO A 615 -11.76 57.27 75.50
N PRO A 616 -12.60 57.67 76.48
CA PRO A 616 -13.06 56.78 77.55
C PRO A 616 -14.11 55.75 77.11
N VAL A 617 -13.93 54.52 77.57
CA VAL A 617 -14.81 53.36 77.38
C VAL A 617 -16.07 53.47 78.26
N VAL A 618 -17.25 53.34 77.64
CA VAL A 618 -18.53 53.14 78.31
C VAL A 618 -18.75 51.64 78.54
N VAL A 619 -18.87 51.24 79.80
CA VAL A 619 -19.10 49.87 80.25
C VAL A 619 -20.60 49.55 80.28
N ILE A 620 -21.02 48.49 79.58
CA ILE A 620 -22.33 47.84 79.73
C ILE A 620 -22.07 46.44 80.35
N PRO A 621 -22.77 46.03 81.43
CA PRO A 621 -22.52 44.76 82.14
C PRO A 621 -23.06 43.50 81.41
N PRO A 622 -22.61 42.29 81.82
CA PRO A 622 -22.53 41.09 80.98
C PRO A 622 -23.74 40.14 81.04
N SER A 623 -23.94 39.36 79.97
CA SER A 623 -24.82 38.18 79.95
C SER A 623 -24.12 36.95 80.55
N PRO A 624 -24.81 36.09 81.31
CA PRO A 624 -24.21 35.01 82.12
C PRO A 624 -23.89 33.73 81.31
N PRO A 625 -23.09 32.79 81.87
CA PRO A 625 -22.62 31.58 81.19
C PRO A 625 -23.68 30.48 81.07
N ALA A 626 -23.52 29.63 80.05
CA ALA A 626 -24.38 28.48 79.78
C ALA A 626 -24.27 27.36 80.86
N PRO A 627 -25.38 26.69 81.26
CA PRO A 627 -25.33 25.50 82.12
C PRO A 627 -25.10 24.19 81.33
N PRO A 628 -24.72 23.08 82.01
CA PRO A 628 -24.52 21.78 81.37
C PRO A 628 -25.85 21.07 81.04
N LEU A 629 -25.81 20.22 80.01
CA LEU A 629 -26.92 19.38 79.52
C LEU A 629 -27.38 18.30 80.54
N PRO A 630 -28.69 18.09 80.74
CA PRO A 630 -29.26 16.84 81.27
C PRO A 630 -29.57 15.81 80.15
N PRO A 631 -29.72 14.50 80.46
CA PRO A 631 -29.92 13.46 79.45
C PRO A 631 -31.37 13.37 78.92
N ALA A 632 -31.48 12.73 77.75
CA ALA A 632 -32.61 12.75 76.82
C ALA A 632 -33.92 12.08 77.28
N PRO A 633 -35.09 12.64 76.89
CA PRO A 633 -36.37 11.93 76.70
C PRO A 633 -36.62 11.56 75.21
N PRO A 634 -37.55 10.63 74.92
CA PRO A 634 -37.59 9.85 73.69
C PRO A 634 -38.10 10.64 72.46
N GLY A 635 -37.62 10.21 71.30
CA GLY A 635 -37.67 10.93 70.02
C GLY A 635 -39.07 11.26 69.48
N PRO A 636 -39.23 12.44 68.85
CA PRO A 636 -40.39 12.74 68.03
C PRO A 636 -40.27 12.11 66.63
N PRO A 637 -41.39 11.95 65.90
CA PRO A 637 -41.44 11.23 64.62
C PRO A 637 -40.59 11.93 63.55
N ALA A 638 -40.11 11.13 62.59
CA ALA A 638 -39.27 11.55 61.48
C ALA A 638 -39.68 12.89 60.87
N ALA A 639 -38.71 13.80 60.76
CA ALA A 639 -38.86 15.04 60.03
C ALA A 639 -39.18 14.74 58.55
N PRO A 640 -40.00 15.57 57.88
CA PRO A 640 -40.19 15.47 56.43
C PRO A 640 -38.84 15.61 55.72
N PRO A 641 -38.65 14.97 54.56
CA PRO A 641 -37.41 15.10 53.80
C PRO A 641 -37.14 16.59 53.51
N PRO A 642 -35.86 17.01 53.48
CA PRO A 642 -35.52 18.40 53.17
C PRO A 642 -36.05 18.74 51.77
N PRO A 643 -36.47 20.00 51.53
CA PRO A 643 -36.83 20.42 50.18
C PRO A 643 -35.63 20.24 49.24
N PRO A 644 -35.86 19.96 47.94
CA PRO A 644 -34.78 19.84 46.97
C PRO A 644 -33.91 21.10 47.02
N VAL A 645 -32.60 20.93 47.01
CA VAL A 645 -31.65 22.02 46.84
C VAL A 645 -31.98 22.69 45.50
N VAL A 646 -32.48 23.92 45.54
CA VAL A 646 -32.65 24.75 44.35
C VAL A 646 -31.27 25.29 43.99
N PRO A 647 -30.74 25.05 42.78
CA PRO A 647 -29.46 25.60 42.37
C PRO A 647 -29.50 27.13 42.42
N THR A 648 -28.47 27.76 42.98
CA THR A 648 -28.24 29.20 42.80
C THR A 648 -27.82 29.44 41.36
N THR A 649 -28.77 29.75 40.48
CA THR A 649 -28.49 30.15 39.10
C THR A 649 -27.94 31.57 39.08
N VAL A 650 -26.69 31.73 38.63
CA VAL A 650 -26.15 33.04 38.26
C VAL A 650 -26.45 33.23 36.78
N THR A 651 -27.29 34.21 36.46
CA THR A 651 -27.56 34.63 35.08
C THR A 651 -26.53 35.68 34.66
N ALA A 652 -25.73 35.36 33.65
CA ALA A 652 -24.80 36.27 33.00
C ALA A 652 -25.17 36.39 31.52
N THR A 653 -24.65 37.42 30.87
CA THR A 653 -24.69 37.52 29.41
C THR A 653 -23.33 37.06 28.88
N GLU A 654 -23.29 35.92 28.21
CA GLU A 654 -22.11 35.42 27.51
C GLU A 654 -22.36 35.65 26.03
N ASP A 655 -21.43 36.36 25.39
CA ASP A 655 -21.48 36.62 23.95
C ASP A 655 -22.77 37.35 23.50
N GLY A 656 -23.53 37.98 24.40
CA GLY A 656 -24.80 38.64 24.07
C GLY A 656 -26.04 37.74 24.19
N VAL A 657 -25.88 36.51 24.71
CA VAL A 657 -26.97 35.57 25.03
C VAL A 657 -27.09 35.41 26.55
N SER A 658 -28.32 35.27 27.05
CA SER A 658 -28.55 34.98 28.47
C SER A 658 -28.16 33.54 28.79
N VAL A 659 -27.15 33.37 29.63
CA VAL A 659 -26.64 32.09 30.10
C VAL A 659 -26.83 32.00 31.62
N GLY A 660 -27.56 30.99 32.07
CA GLY A 660 -27.67 30.61 33.47
C GLY A 660 -26.69 29.48 33.78
N ARG A 661 -25.78 29.70 34.72
CA ARG A 661 -24.88 28.66 35.25
C ARG A 661 -25.29 28.28 36.66
N GLY A 662 -25.26 26.98 36.96
CA GLY A 662 -25.57 26.44 38.28
C GLY A 662 -24.70 25.24 38.60
N SER A 663 -24.46 25.01 39.89
CA SER A 663 -23.90 23.75 40.39
C SER A 663 -25.00 22.95 41.07
N GLY A 664 -24.99 21.65 40.85
CA GLY A 664 -25.93 20.72 41.47
C GLY A 664 -25.24 19.40 41.80
N SER A 665 -26.03 18.45 42.27
CA SER A 665 -25.60 17.05 42.37
C SER A 665 -26.54 16.20 41.53
N ASP A 666 -26.02 15.27 40.74
CA ASP A 666 -26.85 14.25 40.10
C ASP A 666 -27.62 13.46 41.17
N SER A 667 -28.92 13.34 40.97
CA SER A 667 -29.85 12.66 41.87
C SER A 667 -29.65 11.14 41.98
N LEU A 668 -28.95 10.50 41.04
CA LEU A 668 -28.70 9.06 41.04
C LEU A 668 -27.29 8.69 41.54
N THR A 669 -26.25 9.41 41.11
CA THR A 669 -24.85 9.13 41.51
C THR A 669 -24.36 9.96 42.69
N GLY A 670 -25.08 11.03 43.07
CA GLY A 670 -24.68 11.97 44.12
C GLY A 670 -23.47 12.84 43.76
N ARG A 671 -23.01 12.80 42.50
CA ARG A 671 -21.82 13.53 42.03
C ARG A 671 -22.14 14.99 41.74
N PRO A 672 -21.22 15.93 42.01
CA PRO A 672 -21.38 17.32 41.61
C PRO A 672 -21.43 17.43 40.09
N VAL A 673 -22.41 18.16 39.57
CA VAL A 673 -22.59 18.45 38.14
C VAL A 673 -22.64 19.95 37.92
N GLU A 674 -22.05 20.41 36.82
CA GLU A 674 -22.24 21.77 36.33
C GLU A 674 -23.46 21.78 35.39
N GLN A 675 -24.36 22.74 35.54
CA GLN A 675 -25.50 22.98 34.66
C GLN A 675 -25.36 24.32 33.95
N VAL A 676 -25.59 24.33 32.65
CA VAL A 676 -25.57 25.51 31.79
C VAL A 676 -26.89 25.57 31.03
N VAL A 677 -27.62 26.67 31.14
CA VAL A 677 -28.88 26.90 30.43
C VAL A 677 -28.74 28.17 29.59
N VAL A 678 -28.85 28.01 28.28
CA VAL A 678 -28.68 29.06 27.27
C VAL A 678 -30.04 29.36 26.66
N ALA A 679 -30.48 30.61 26.74
CA ALA A 679 -31.69 31.05 26.07
C ALA A 679 -31.50 31.04 24.53
N PRO A 680 -32.57 30.87 23.73
CA PRO A 680 -32.47 30.94 22.29
C PRO A 680 -31.80 32.22 21.79
N VAL A 681 -30.82 32.08 20.89
CA VAL A 681 -30.04 33.19 20.34
C VAL A 681 -30.99 34.17 19.62
N PRO A 682 -31.09 35.44 20.06
CA PRO A 682 -32.00 36.39 19.44
C PRO A 682 -31.44 36.90 18.10
N SER A 683 -32.31 37.15 17.12
CA SER A 683 -31.93 37.73 15.82
C SER A 683 -31.37 39.17 15.91
N SER A 684 -31.53 39.82 17.07
CA SER A 684 -31.04 41.17 17.36
C SER A 684 -29.69 41.18 18.09
N ARG A 685 -29.01 40.02 18.22
CA ARG A 685 -27.72 39.90 18.90
C ARG A 685 -26.62 40.71 18.20
N GLN A 686 -25.69 41.25 18.97
CA GLN A 686 -24.51 42.00 18.50
C GLN A 686 -23.28 41.56 19.29
N ASP A 687 -22.16 41.31 18.60
CA ASP A 687 -20.90 41.00 19.26
C ASP A 687 -20.23 42.27 19.81
N ALA A 688 -19.27 42.09 20.71
CA ALA A 688 -18.44 43.17 21.28
C ALA A 688 -17.56 43.81 20.18
N GLY A 689 -18.17 44.64 19.34
CA GLY A 689 -17.56 45.21 18.13
C GLY A 689 -18.58 45.76 17.11
N GLY A 690 -19.87 45.52 17.29
CA GLY A 690 -20.95 46.20 16.55
C GLY A 690 -21.31 45.61 15.17
N THR A 691 -20.74 44.46 14.80
CA THR A 691 -21.18 43.71 13.61
C THR A 691 -22.03 42.52 14.08
N PRO A 692 -23.28 42.36 13.61
CA PRO A 692 -24.09 41.19 13.94
C PRO A 692 -23.47 39.96 13.27
N THR A 693 -22.91 39.03 14.04
CA THR A 693 -22.70 37.66 13.55
C THR A 693 -23.98 36.84 13.73
N ALA A 694 -24.10 35.74 12.97
CA ALA A 694 -25.29 34.90 12.97
C ALA A 694 -25.31 33.85 14.10
N ASN A 695 -24.20 33.66 14.82
CA ASN A 695 -24.01 32.56 15.76
C ASN A 695 -23.53 33.06 17.15
N ALA A 696 -23.62 32.19 18.15
CA ALA A 696 -23.28 32.45 19.53
C ALA A 696 -22.36 31.38 20.11
N ASP A 697 -21.17 31.75 20.54
CA ASP A 697 -20.19 30.82 21.10
C ASP A 697 -20.31 30.79 22.62
N ILE A 698 -20.76 29.65 23.14
CA ILE A 698 -21.08 29.47 24.56
C ILE A 698 -20.30 28.30 25.13
N ARG A 699 -19.58 28.54 26.23
CA ARG A 699 -18.80 27.50 26.92
C ARG A 699 -19.71 26.58 27.71
N LEU A 700 -19.60 25.27 27.50
CA LEU A 700 -20.50 24.30 28.14
C LEU A 700 -19.93 23.59 29.37
N GLY A 701 -18.64 23.71 29.69
CA GLY A 701 -18.08 23.20 30.94
C GLY A 701 -16.64 23.63 31.23
N GLY A 702 -16.21 23.50 32.49
CA GLY A 702 -14.84 23.76 32.99
C GLY A 702 -14.84 24.73 34.18
N SER A 703 -13.96 24.54 35.18
CA SER A 703 -13.64 25.64 36.11
C SER A 703 -13.08 26.82 35.31
N SER A 704 -13.19 28.04 35.84
CA SER A 704 -12.93 29.33 35.15
C SER A 704 -11.59 29.53 34.43
N SER A 705 -10.72 28.52 34.36
CA SER A 705 -9.41 28.55 33.72
C SER A 705 -9.29 27.74 32.42
N VAL A 706 -10.12 26.74 32.09
CA VAL A 706 -10.05 26.02 30.78
C VAL A 706 -11.40 25.37 30.41
N PRO A 707 -12.07 25.76 29.31
CA PRO A 707 -13.29 25.11 28.86
C PRO A 707 -13.00 23.85 28.02
N VAL A 708 -13.67 22.73 28.31
CA VAL A 708 -13.49 21.45 27.58
C VAL A 708 -14.44 21.30 26.39
N LEU A 709 -15.57 22.00 26.37
CA LEU A 709 -16.54 21.95 25.26
C LEU A 709 -17.17 23.33 25.02
N VAL A 710 -17.22 23.76 23.76
CA VAL A 710 -17.87 25.00 23.31
C VAL A 710 -19.01 24.65 22.36
N ALA A 711 -20.11 25.37 22.46
CA ALA A 711 -21.21 25.28 21.51
C ALA A 711 -21.40 26.60 20.76
N THR A 712 -21.31 26.54 19.44
CA THR A 712 -21.63 27.63 18.53
C THR A 712 -23.08 27.46 18.07
N LEU A 713 -23.96 28.33 18.57
CA LEU A 713 -25.42 28.25 18.39
C LEU A 713 -25.92 29.27 17.37
N PRO A 714 -26.67 28.87 16.33
CA PRO A 714 -27.25 29.80 15.39
C PRO A 714 -28.48 30.53 15.95
N VAL A 715 -28.87 31.64 15.31
CA VAL A 715 -30.09 32.40 15.66
C VAL A 715 -31.31 31.47 15.81
N GLY A 716 -32.01 31.61 16.92
CA GLY A 716 -33.23 30.87 17.24
C GLY A 716 -33.00 29.57 18.01
N VAL A 717 -31.74 29.15 18.21
CA VAL A 717 -31.35 27.97 18.98
C VAL A 717 -30.86 28.37 20.37
N GLY A 718 -31.36 27.70 21.40
CA GLY A 718 -30.83 27.72 22.77
C GLY A 718 -30.35 26.32 23.14
N LEU A 719 -29.91 26.11 24.37
CA LEU A 719 -29.30 24.83 24.77
C LEU A 719 -29.32 24.65 26.28
N GLN A 720 -29.60 23.43 26.74
CA GLN A 720 -29.37 23.01 28.11
C GLN A 720 -28.23 22.00 28.12
N ALA A 721 -27.24 22.19 28.98
CA ALA A 721 -26.16 21.23 29.15
C ALA A 721 -25.94 20.90 30.63
N SER A 722 -25.64 19.64 30.91
CA SER A 722 -25.28 19.15 32.24
C SER A 722 -24.24 18.05 32.13
N GLY A 723 -23.32 17.94 33.09
CA GLY A 723 -22.29 16.91 33.01
C GLY A 723 -21.31 16.89 34.16
N ALA A 724 -20.46 15.87 34.13
CA ALA A 724 -19.45 15.57 35.14
C ALA A 724 -18.05 15.53 34.50
N THR A 725 -17.03 15.88 35.28
CA THR A 725 -15.62 15.90 34.86
C THR A 725 -14.84 14.79 35.55
N THR A 726 -13.76 14.34 34.90
CA THR A 726 -12.75 13.44 35.50
C THR A 726 -13.31 12.04 35.85
N LEU A 727 -14.17 11.50 34.98
CA LEU A 727 -14.70 10.14 35.09
C LEU A 727 -13.61 9.13 34.71
N THR A 728 -13.55 8.01 35.42
CA THR A 728 -12.87 6.81 34.89
C THR A 728 -13.74 6.14 33.84
N LEU A 729 -13.16 5.31 32.97
CA LEU A 729 -13.91 4.64 31.90
C LEU A 729 -15.05 3.74 32.41
N ALA A 730 -14.83 3.05 33.54
CA ALA A 730 -15.87 2.26 34.20
C ALA A 730 -17.01 3.12 34.75
N GLU A 731 -16.69 4.32 35.23
CA GLU A 731 -17.70 5.27 35.72
C GLU A 731 -18.42 5.98 34.58
N LEU A 732 -17.76 6.17 33.44
CA LEU A 732 -18.36 6.70 32.22
C LEU A 732 -19.42 5.76 31.66
N SER A 733 -19.12 4.46 31.56
CA SER A 733 -20.12 3.44 31.18
C SER A 733 -21.34 3.45 32.12
N ALA A 734 -21.11 3.55 33.43
CA ALA A 734 -22.20 3.65 34.40
C ALA A 734 -22.99 4.97 34.30
N ALA A 735 -22.31 6.11 34.08
CA ALA A 735 -22.92 7.44 34.02
C ALA A 735 -23.68 7.67 32.70
N ALA A 736 -23.10 7.29 31.56
CA ALA A 736 -23.75 7.37 30.27
C ALA A 736 -24.97 6.43 30.21
N GLY A 737 -24.93 5.26 30.86
CA GLY A 737 -26.05 4.31 30.88
C GLY A 737 -27.21 4.83 31.72
N VAL A 738 -26.90 5.57 32.78
CA VAL A 738 -27.89 6.26 33.62
C VAL A 738 -28.50 7.46 32.88
N GLU A 739 -27.70 8.29 32.19
CA GLU A 739 -28.21 9.42 31.41
C GLU A 739 -29.02 8.97 30.19
N ALA A 740 -28.59 7.91 29.50
CA ALA A 740 -29.40 7.21 28.51
C ALA A 740 -30.71 6.71 29.12
N GLY A 741 -30.67 6.07 30.30
CA GLY A 741 -31.87 5.66 31.04
C GLY A 741 -32.81 6.83 31.43
N ARG A 742 -32.27 8.03 31.67
CA ARG A 742 -33.06 9.26 31.91
C ARG A 742 -33.74 9.77 30.63
N ILE A 743 -33.06 9.65 29.49
CA ILE A 743 -33.62 9.93 28.16
C ILE A 743 -34.73 8.90 27.83
N GLN A 744 -34.53 7.61 28.15
CA GLN A 744 -35.50 6.53 28.00
C GLN A 744 -36.77 6.73 28.86
N ALA A 745 -36.64 7.25 30.09
CA ALA A 745 -37.77 7.53 30.98
C ALA A 745 -38.72 8.63 30.45
N ALA A 746 -38.31 9.40 29.43
CA ALA A 746 -39.13 10.39 28.75
C ALA A 746 -40.02 9.81 27.62
N GLY A 747 -39.94 8.50 27.36
CA GLY A 747 -40.88 7.75 26.53
C GLY A 747 -40.34 7.33 25.17
N THR A 748 -40.48 6.03 24.89
CA THR A 748 -40.17 5.30 23.64
C THR A 748 -38.67 5.04 23.38
N VAL A 749 -38.12 4.05 24.08
CA VAL A 749 -36.91 3.33 23.66
C VAL A 749 -37.19 1.84 23.92
N SER A 750 -36.97 1.00 22.91
CA SER A 750 -37.00 -0.45 23.04
C SER A 750 -35.77 -0.91 23.81
N THR A 751 -35.90 -1.99 24.58
CA THR A 751 -35.00 -2.36 25.68
C THR A 751 -33.61 -2.89 25.29
N GLY A 752 -32.99 -2.43 24.19
CA GLY A 752 -31.78 -3.02 23.62
C GLY A 752 -30.58 -2.10 23.29
N THR A 753 -30.77 -0.81 23.05
CA THR A 753 -29.89 -0.10 22.07
C THR A 753 -29.10 1.08 22.64
N VAL A 754 -28.72 1.05 23.91
CA VAL A 754 -27.62 1.92 24.40
C VAL A 754 -26.63 1.03 25.13
N ASP A 755 -26.05 0.09 24.40
CA ASP A 755 -24.96 -0.71 24.93
C ASP A 755 -23.67 0.11 24.90
N LEU A 756 -23.33 0.69 26.05
CA LEU A 756 -22.09 1.43 26.27
C LEU A 756 -20.88 0.50 26.47
N ALA A 757 -21.03 -0.82 26.24
CA ALA A 757 -19.95 -1.79 26.32
C ALA A 757 -18.78 -1.44 25.38
N GLY A 758 -19.05 -0.89 24.20
CA GLY A 758 -18.04 -0.47 23.21
C GLY A 758 -17.12 0.67 23.67
N LEU A 759 -17.51 1.40 24.73
CA LEU A 759 -16.72 2.50 25.28
C LEU A 759 -15.46 2.03 26.01
N SER A 760 -15.51 0.83 26.59
CA SER A 760 -14.45 0.30 27.47
C SER A 760 -13.22 -0.24 26.74
N THR A 761 -13.31 -0.41 25.42
CA THR A 761 -12.30 -1.03 24.55
C THR A 761 -11.50 -0.02 23.73
N LEU A 762 -11.99 1.22 23.57
CA LEU A 762 -11.41 2.25 22.70
C LEU A 762 -10.60 3.31 23.45
N LEU A 763 -10.85 3.46 24.75
CA LEU A 763 -10.17 4.44 25.59
C LEU A 763 -9.25 3.68 26.57
N PRO A 764 -7.98 4.06 26.76
CA PRO A 764 -7.15 3.46 27.79
C PRO A 764 -7.86 3.58 29.15
N GLY A 765 -8.01 2.47 29.90
CA GLY A 765 -8.85 2.42 31.09
C GLY A 765 -8.50 3.42 32.23
N SER A 766 -7.36 4.11 32.12
CA SER A 766 -6.89 5.14 33.06
C SER A 766 -7.11 6.58 32.58
N THR A 767 -7.63 6.80 31.37
CA THR A 767 -7.77 8.13 30.78
C THR A 767 -8.94 8.89 31.42
N PRO A 768 -8.74 10.09 31.98
CA PRO A 768 -9.84 10.90 32.52
C PRO A 768 -10.79 11.36 31.42
N VAL A 769 -12.10 11.16 31.62
CA VAL A 769 -13.14 11.54 30.65
C VAL A 769 -14.02 12.66 31.19
N THR A 770 -14.45 13.57 30.32
CA THR A 770 -15.54 14.51 30.59
C THR A 770 -16.80 14.06 29.86
N LEU A 771 -17.95 13.98 30.56
CA LEU A 771 -19.23 13.62 29.96
C LEU A 771 -20.19 14.80 30.06
N ARG A 772 -20.75 15.22 28.93
CA ARG A 772 -21.75 16.30 28.86
C ARG A 772 -23.00 15.87 28.11
N THR A 773 -24.14 15.90 28.78
CA THR A 773 -25.44 15.85 28.11
C THR A 773 -25.78 17.25 27.60
N VAL A 774 -26.19 17.35 26.34
CA VAL A 774 -26.53 18.55 25.62
C VAL A 774 -27.92 18.37 24.99
N THR A 775 -28.84 19.26 25.33
CA THR A 775 -30.22 19.28 24.81
C THR A 775 -30.45 20.63 24.15
N PRO A 776 -30.26 20.74 22.82
CA PRO A 776 -30.57 21.97 22.11
C PRO A 776 -32.07 22.24 22.13
N THR A 777 -32.44 23.52 22.21
CA THR A 777 -33.83 23.98 22.26
C THR A 777 -34.07 25.00 21.16
N LEU A 778 -35.29 25.09 20.66
CA LEU A 778 -35.67 26.12 19.69
C LEU A 778 -36.50 27.21 20.33
N THR A 779 -36.52 28.37 19.66
CA THR A 779 -37.52 29.40 19.92
C THR A 779 -38.92 28.79 19.84
N ALA A 780 -39.75 29.07 20.85
CA ALA A 780 -41.07 28.46 20.99
C ALA A 780 -41.92 28.62 19.72
N GLY A 781 -42.39 27.49 19.17
CA GLY A 781 -43.21 27.44 17.95
C GLY A 781 -42.44 27.33 16.63
N SER A 782 -41.10 27.26 16.67
CA SER A 782 -40.30 26.96 15.47
C SER A 782 -40.46 25.49 15.06
N THR A 783 -40.71 25.23 13.77
CA THR A 783 -40.77 23.89 13.18
C THR A 783 -39.78 23.71 12.02
N THR A 784 -38.99 24.73 11.71
CA THR A 784 -37.99 24.72 10.65
C THR A 784 -36.61 24.47 11.24
N PRO A 785 -35.78 23.61 10.63
CA PRO A 785 -34.38 23.46 11.02
C PRO A 785 -33.65 24.81 11.01
N PRO A 786 -32.67 25.02 11.89
CA PRO A 786 -31.76 26.15 11.80
C PRO A 786 -31.06 26.19 10.44
N GLY A 787 -30.87 27.38 9.86
CA GLY A 787 -30.22 27.55 8.55
C GLY A 787 -28.70 27.40 8.56
N GLN A 788 -28.11 27.17 9.73
CA GLN A 788 -26.69 26.94 9.99
C GLN A 788 -26.58 25.80 11.01
N PRO A 789 -25.47 25.02 11.01
CA PRO A 789 -25.30 23.92 11.95
C PRO A 789 -25.17 24.40 13.40
N ILE A 790 -25.56 23.54 14.33
CA ILE A 790 -25.20 23.66 15.75
C ILE A 790 -23.83 23.01 15.90
N LEU A 791 -22.77 23.79 16.09
CA LEU A 791 -21.42 23.25 16.21
C LEU A 791 -21.07 23.00 17.68
N LEU A 792 -20.60 21.79 17.97
CA LEU A 792 -20.00 21.38 19.25
C LEU A 792 -18.51 21.13 19.02
N SER A 793 -17.66 21.91 19.67
CA SER A 793 -16.22 21.86 19.42
C SER A 793 -15.37 21.87 20.69
N VAL A 794 -14.22 21.22 20.61
CA VAL A 794 -13.13 21.35 21.59
C VAL A 794 -12.06 22.27 20.98
N PRO A 795 -11.79 23.47 21.52
CA PRO A 795 -10.82 24.39 20.93
C PRO A 795 -9.38 23.86 20.94
N THR A 796 -8.70 23.93 19.79
CA THR A 796 -7.34 23.41 19.54
C THR A 796 -6.21 24.06 20.35
N SER A 797 -6.46 25.16 21.07
CA SER A 797 -5.50 25.79 21.99
C SER A 797 -5.46 25.13 23.38
N THR A 798 -6.14 24.01 23.56
CA THR A 798 -6.15 23.26 24.81
C THR A 798 -5.39 21.95 24.59
N ASP A 799 -4.09 21.96 24.87
CA ASP A 799 -3.37 20.72 25.19
C ASP A 799 -4.08 20.11 26.41
N THR A 800 -5.04 19.24 26.12
CA THR A 800 -5.76 18.48 27.11
C THR A 800 -5.02 17.18 27.34
N SER A 801 -3.74 17.24 27.77
CA SER A 801 -3.11 16.31 28.73
C SER A 801 -3.86 14.97 28.93
N GLY A 802 -3.99 14.16 27.87
CA GLY A 802 -4.76 12.92 27.84
C GLY A 802 -6.16 12.93 28.48
N MET A 803 -7.04 13.93 28.23
CA MET A 803 -8.47 13.85 28.59
C MET A 803 -9.34 13.54 27.37
N VAL A 804 -10.36 12.69 27.53
CA VAL A 804 -11.33 12.34 26.48
C VAL A 804 -12.62 13.14 26.66
N THR A 805 -13.22 13.59 25.57
CA THR A 805 -14.49 14.33 25.54
C THR A 805 -15.63 13.45 25.06
N ALA A 806 -16.62 13.24 25.93
CA ALA A 806 -17.83 12.48 25.65
C ALA A 806 -19.07 13.38 25.73
N VAL A 807 -19.94 13.31 24.72
CA VAL A 807 -21.15 14.12 24.63
C VAL A 807 -22.38 13.23 24.42
N VAL A 808 -23.48 13.51 25.11
CA VAL A 808 -24.79 12.92 24.84
C VAL A 808 -25.69 14.02 24.29
N ILE A 809 -26.21 13.84 23.07
CA ILE A 809 -26.96 14.84 22.32
C ILE A 809 -28.43 14.42 22.29
N ASP A 810 -29.28 15.17 23.00
CA ASP A 810 -30.73 15.00 22.97
C ASP A 810 -31.36 15.90 21.89
N GLY A 811 -31.48 15.36 20.68
CA GLY A 811 -32.04 16.01 19.51
C GLY A 811 -33.54 15.81 19.34
N ARG A 812 -34.24 15.11 20.24
CA ARG A 812 -35.65 14.70 20.04
C ARG A 812 -36.63 15.87 19.92
N SER A 813 -36.28 17.04 20.46
CA SER A 813 -37.07 18.27 20.32
C SER A 813 -36.74 19.07 19.05
N LEU A 814 -35.78 18.64 18.24
CA LEU A 814 -35.35 19.32 17.03
C LEU A 814 -36.15 18.85 15.80
N PRO A 815 -36.43 19.74 14.84
CA PRO A 815 -36.98 19.37 13.55
C PRO A 815 -35.99 18.47 12.79
N SER A 816 -36.50 17.46 12.10
CA SER A 816 -35.72 16.63 11.17
C SER A 816 -35.03 17.50 10.12
N GLY A 817 -33.76 17.21 9.81
CA GLY A 817 -32.91 18.08 8.98
C GLY A 817 -32.03 19.04 9.76
N THR A 818 -32.15 19.11 11.09
CA THR A 818 -31.24 19.92 11.91
C THR A 818 -29.85 19.31 11.90
N ASN A 819 -28.84 20.07 11.47
CA ASN A 819 -27.45 19.65 11.45
C ASN A 819 -26.73 20.02 12.75
N ILE A 820 -26.03 19.04 13.33
CA ILE A 820 -25.14 19.16 14.46
C ILE A 820 -23.74 18.79 13.95
N GLU A 821 -22.82 19.73 14.04
CA GLU A 821 -21.43 19.53 13.60
C GLU A 821 -20.57 19.22 14.83
N LEU A 822 -19.76 18.17 14.76
CA LEU A 822 -18.77 17.82 15.78
C LEU A 822 -17.38 18.26 15.31
N ARG A 823 -16.55 18.78 16.22
CA ARG A 823 -15.13 19.05 15.97
C ARG A 823 -14.30 18.70 17.19
N ASP A 824 -13.34 17.80 17.01
CA ASP A 824 -12.44 17.34 18.07
C ASP A 824 -13.21 16.73 19.28
N VAL A 825 -14.35 16.08 19.02
CA VAL A 825 -15.17 15.39 20.02
C VAL A 825 -14.97 13.88 19.88
N ASP A 826 -14.26 13.28 20.83
CA ASP A 826 -13.88 11.86 20.75
C ASP A 826 -15.08 10.89 20.77
N TYR A 827 -16.12 11.20 21.56
CA TYR A 827 -17.28 10.32 21.74
C TYR A 827 -18.60 11.07 21.75
N ALA A 828 -19.58 10.60 20.97
CA ALA A 828 -20.94 11.14 20.96
C ALA A 828 -22.02 10.05 20.99
N VAL A 829 -23.07 10.26 21.79
CA VAL A 829 -24.35 9.53 21.68
C VAL A 829 -25.39 10.49 21.17
N VAL A 830 -26.17 10.09 20.17
CA VAL A 830 -27.15 10.95 19.51
C VAL A 830 -28.53 10.33 19.63
N THR A 831 -29.51 11.16 19.99
CA THR A 831 -30.90 10.72 20.12
C THR A 831 -31.86 11.61 19.36
N GLY A 832 -32.89 11.02 18.77
CA GLY A 832 -33.79 11.69 17.84
C GLY A 832 -33.19 11.88 16.44
N SER A 833 -34.02 12.34 15.50
CA SER A 833 -33.64 12.37 14.08
C SER A 833 -32.94 13.68 13.68
N VAL A 834 -31.61 13.69 13.80
CA VAL A 834 -30.73 14.82 13.46
C VAL A 834 -29.66 14.39 12.45
N PHE A 835 -29.04 15.39 11.82
CA PHE A 835 -27.85 15.20 10.99
C PHE A 835 -26.63 15.47 11.86
N VAL A 836 -25.66 14.56 11.84
CA VAL A 836 -24.39 14.65 12.56
C VAL A 836 -23.29 14.68 11.50
N THR A 837 -22.50 15.75 11.49
CA THR A 837 -21.47 15.98 10.48
C THR A 837 -20.18 16.54 11.10
N GLY A 838 -19.13 16.70 10.31
CA GLY A 838 -17.84 17.18 10.79
C GLY A 838 -16.97 16.00 11.18
N GLY A 839 -16.41 16.04 12.38
CA GLY A 839 -15.62 14.95 12.94
C GLY A 839 -14.16 15.00 12.49
N THR A 840 -13.42 15.98 12.99
CA THR A 840 -11.95 15.94 12.94
C THR A 840 -11.42 15.07 14.09
N GLY A 841 -10.40 14.28 13.80
CA GLY A 841 -9.84 13.25 14.67
C GLY A 841 -10.73 12.00 14.74
N SER A 842 -10.15 10.88 15.18
CA SER A 842 -10.89 9.62 15.34
C SER A 842 -12.07 9.75 16.32
N ASN A 843 -13.29 9.56 15.83
CA ASN A 843 -14.51 9.74 16.61
C ASN A 843 -15.28 8.44 16.80
N VAL A 844 -16.05 8.39 17.87
CA VAL A 844 -16.97 7.29 18.16
C VAL A 844 -18.38 7.86 18.30
N VAL A 845 -19.29 7.52 17.39
CA VAL A 845 -20.67 8.04 17.40
C VAL A 845 -21.69 6.92 17.40
N ILE A 846 -22.66 6.99 18.31
CA ILE A 846 -23.70 5.98 18.49
C ILE A 846 -25.09 6.64 18.47
N GLY A 847 -25.99 6.14 17.63
CA GLY A 847 -27.40 6.56 17.56
C GLY A 847 -28.35 5.80 18.49
N ASP A 848 -29.63 6.19 18.47
CA ASP A 848 -30.73 5.53 19.20
C ASP A 848 -31.68 4.80 18.24
N ASP A 849 -32.88 4.42 18.70
CA ASP A 849 -33.90 3.74 17.87
C ASP A 849 -34.60 4.67 16.83
N ALA A 850 -34.15 5.91 16.67
CA ALA A 850 -34.69 6.83 15.66
C ALA A 850 -33.75 6.94 14.47
N ARG A 851 -34.32 7.21 13.28
CA ARG A 851 -33.54 7.47 12.06
C ARG A 851 -32.45 8.54 12.27
N GLN A 852 -31.21 8.12 12.14
CA GLN A 852 -29.99 8.91 12.18
C GLN A 852 -29.47 9.25 10.79
N TYR A 853 -28.74 10.35 10.73
CA TYR A 853 -27.86 10.66 9.60
C TYR A 853 -26.51 11.07 10.17
N ILE A 854 -25.52 10.17 10.13
CA ILE A 854 -24.18 10.37 10.68
C ILE A 854 -23.20 10.28 9.50
N ARG A 855 -22.50 11.38 9.19
CA ARG A 855 -21.46 11.40 8.16
C ARG A 855 -20.25 12.21 8.60
N LEU A 856 -19.14 11.54 8.93
CA LEU A 856 -17.94 12.16 9.50
C LEU A 856 -16.80 12.37 8.48
N GLY A 857 -15.61 12.69 8.99
CA GLY A 857 -14.47 13.26 8.29
C GLY A 857 -13.44 12.22 7.84
N PRO A 858 -12.17 12.63 7.58
CA PRO A 858 -11.12 11.79 6.99
C PRO A 858 -10.26 10.98 7.98
N ASP A 859 -10.74 10.76 9.20
CA ASP A 859 -9.99 10.07 10.26
C ASP A 859 -10.63 8.72 10.59
N ASP A 860 -9.89 7.81 11.23
CA ASP A 860 -10.42 6.49 11.61
C ASP A 860 -11.59 6.61 12.61
N ASP A 861 -12.81 6.44 12.12
CA ASP A 861 -14.05 6.63 12.87
C ASP A 861 -14.72 5.30 13.23
N THR A 862 -15.51 5.31 14.30
CA THR A 862 -16.37 4.21 14.71
C THR A 862 -17.81 4.70 14.83
N LEU A 863 -18.67 4.30 13.90
CA LEU A 863 -20.03 4.82 13.81
C LEU A 863 -21.06 3.70 13.92
N ARG A 864 -22.15 3.97 14.65
CA ARG A 864 -23.23 3.01 14.89
C ARG A 864 -24.59 3.70 14.78
N GLY A 865 -25.42 3.27 13.82
CA GLY A 865 -26.75 3.83 13.54
C GLY A 865 -27.72 3.62 14.70
N GLY A 866 -27.78 2.39 15.21
CA GLY A 866 -28.61 2.02 16.36
C GLY A 866 -29.89 1.30 15.91
N GLY A 867 -31.03 1.97 15.93
CA GLY A 867 -32.26 1.38 15.42
C GLY A 867 -33.01 2.36 14.52
N GLY A 868 -33.82 1.83 13.61
CA GLY A 868 -34.49 2.64 12.59
C GLY A 868 -33.70 2.66 11.28
N ASP A 869 -34.27 3.28 10.24
CA ASP A 869 -33.60 3.31 8.92
C ASP A 869 -32.56 4.43 8.87
N ASP A 870 -31.29 4.11 9.08
CA ASP A 870 -30.21 5.06 9.30
C ASP A 870 -29.36 5.33 8.04
N THR A 871 -28.63 6.43 8.07
CA THR A 871 -27.54 6.70 7.12
C THR A 871 -26.27 6.94 7.90
N VAL A 872 -25.29 6.05 7.74
CA VAL A 872 -24.02 6.06 8.48
C VAL A 872 -22.88 6.09 7.47
N GLY A 873 -21.90 6.96 7.65
CA GLY A 873 -20.73 6.95 6.79
C GLY A 873 -19.57 7.83 7.24
N SER A 874 -18.42 7.64 6.61
CA SER A 874 -17.20 8.40 6.87
C SER A 874 -16.62 9.00 5.58
N GLY A 875 -15.48 9.66 5.73
CA GLY A 875 -14.67 10.24 4.66
C GLY A 875 -13.54 9.30 4.23
N GLU A 876 -12.31 9.70 4.50
CA GLU A 876 -11.10 8.85 4.41
C GLU A 876 -10.89 8.13 5.75
N GLY A 877 -10.13 7.03 5.79
CA GLY A 877 -9.73 6.38 7.05
C GLY A 877 -9.89 4.87 7.06
N ARG A 878 -9.63 4.24 8.20
CA ARG A 878 -9.92 2.82 8.47
C ARG A 878 -11.14 2.71 9.35
N ASP A 879 -12.31 2.88 8.77
CA ASP A 879 -13.53 3.10 9.53
C ASP A 879 -14.20 1.79 10.00
N LEU A 880 -15.00 1.91 11.05
CA LEU A 880 -15.80 0.81 11.58
C LEU A 880 -17.26 1.25 11.72
N LEU A 881 -18.08 0.82 10.76
CA LEU A 881 -19.42 1.34 10.53
C LEU A 881 -20.49 0.26 10.68
N TYR A 882 -21.52 0.54 11.47
CA TYR A 882 -22.67 -0.35 11.70
C TYR A 882 -23.99 0.39 11.44
N GLY A 883 -24.87 -0.18 10.62
CA GLY A 883 -26.27 0.24 10.50
C GLY A 883 -27.09 -0.18 11.72
N ASP A 884 -26.97 -1.45 12.11
CA ASP A 884 -27.70 -2.16 13.17
C ASP A 884 -29.14 -2.57 12.79
N GLU A 885 -30.17 -2.23 13.57
CA GLU A 885 -31.55 -2.69 13.31
C GLU A 885 -32.30 -1.69 12.43
N GLY A 886 -32.62 -2.03 11.18
CA GLY A 886 -33.35 -1.14 10.29
C GLY A 886 -32.98 -1.35 8.83
N ASN A 887 -33.54 -0.56 7.92
CA ASN A 887 -33.08 -0.56 6.52
C ASN A 887 -32.07 0.57 6.34
N ASP A 888 -30.79 0.24 6.47
CA ASP A 888 -29.73 1.23 6.62
C ASP A 888 -29.00 1.53 5.31
N SER A 889 -28.33 2.68 5.28
CA SER A 889 -27.39 3.05 4.22
C SER A 889 -26.03 3.32 4.82
N VAL A 890 -25.09 2.39 4.63
CA VAL A 890 -23.74 2.43 5.20
C VAL A 890 -22.72 2.77 4.11
N PHE A 891 -21.92 3.82 4.31
CA PHE A 891 -20.93 4.31 3.36
C PHE A 891 -19.54 4.34 4.00
N GLY A 892 -18.64 3.43 3.59
CA GLY A 892 -17.23 3.37 4.05
C GLY A 892 -16.50 4.66 3.73
N GLY A 893 -16.20 4.86 2.46
CA GLY A 893 -15.53 6.06 2.00
C GLY A 893 -14.25 5.71 1.27
N GLU A 894 -13.13 6.36 1.60
CA GLU A 894 -11.81 5.96 1.11
C GLU A 894 -11.02 5.29 2.23
N GLY A 895 -10.41 4.13 1.99
CA GLY A 895 -9.48 3.53 2.96
C GLY A 895 -9.71 2.05 3.22
N TYR A 896 -9.72 1.60 4.48
CA TYR A 896 -9.94 0.17 4.82
C TYR A 896 -11.10 0.05 5.77
N ASP A 897 -12.30 -0.11 5.23
CA ASP A 897 -13.50 0.00 6.03
C ASP A 897 -14.07 -1.35 6.43
N ARG A 898 -14.55 -1.39 7.67
CA ARG A 898 -15.25 -2.54 8.25
C ARG A 898 -16.71 -2.16 8.42
N LEU A 899 -17.56 -2.77 7.60
CA LEU A 899 -18.95 -2.39 7.43
C LEU A 899 -19.89 -3.51 7.88
N SER A 900 -21.01 -3.14 8.48
CA SER A 900 -22.11 -4.05 8.78
C SER A 900 -23.43 -3.33 8.58
N GLY A 901 -24.31 -3.87 7.74
CA GLY A 901 -25.70 -3.39 7.63
C GLY A 901 -26.45 -3.71 8.91
N GLY A 902 -26.47 -4.99 9.29
CA GLY A 902 -27.12 -5.46 10.50
C GLY A 902 -28.37 -6.26 10.15
N ALA A 903 -29.51 -5.90 10.74
CA ALA A 903 -30.79 -6.57 10.50
C ALA A 903 -31.77 -5.64 9.77
N GLY A 904 -32.11 -5.98 8.53
CA GLY A 904 -33.09 -5.31 7.69
C GLY A 904 -32.70 -5.41 6.22
N ASP A 905 -33.25 -4.55 5.36
CA ASP A 905 -32.84 -4.52 3.96
C ASP A 905 -31.86 -3.36 3.74
N ASP A 906 -30.56 -3.64 3.84
CA ASP A 906 -29.50 -2.62 3.90
C ASP A 906 -28.85 -2.33 2.54
N THR A 907 -28.32 -1.11 2.39
CA THR A 907 -27.43 -0.72 1.29
C THR A 907 -26.06 -0.37 1.85
N ILE A 908 -25.02 -1.07 1.40
CA ILE A 908 -23.65 -0.91 1.86
C ILE A 908 -22.78 -0.53 0.66
N ASP A 909 -22.02 0.55 0.80
CA ASP A 909 -21.04 0.99 -0.18
C ASP A 909 -19.68 1.14 0.51
N GLY A 910 -18.73 0.26 0.20
CA GLY A 910 -17.39 0.35 0.78
C GLY A 910 -16.60 1.53 0.24
N GLY A 911 -16.87 1.93 -1.00
CA GLY A 911 -16.17 3.03 -1.64
C GLY A 911 -14.83 2.59 -2.22
N SER A 912 -13.77 3.35 -1.95
CA SER A 912 -12.43 3.11 -2.53
C SER A 912 -11.51 2.56 -1.46
N GLY A 913 -11.23 1.26 -1.49
CA GLY A 913 -10.56 0.67 -0.35
C GLY A 913 -10.28 -0.81 -0.49
N VAL A 914 -9.83 -1.41 0.60
CA VAL A 914 -10.11 -2.84 0.84
C VAL A 914 -11.15 -2.89 1.94
N ASP A 915 -12.39 -3.13 1.52
CA ASP A 915 -13.53 -3.01 2.40
C ASP A 915 -14.11 -4.39 2.72
N VAL A 916 -14.48 -4.56 3.97
CA VAL A 916 -14.97 -5.84 4.51
C VAL A 916 -16.35 -5.67 5.07
N VAL A 917 -17.29 -6.46 4.56
CA VAL A 917 -18.65 -6.55 5.10
C VAL A 917 -18.75 -7.71 6.08
N ARG A 918 -19.19 -7.45 7.31
CA ARG A 918 -19.54 -8.48 8.28
C ARG A 918 -21.00 -8.89 8.15
N ILE A 919 -21.21 -10.19 8.15
CA ILE A 919 -22.53 -10.83 8.16
C ILE A 919 -22.58 -11.77 9.38
N GLU A 920 -23.47 -11.47 10.32
CA GLU A 920 -23.67 -12.23 11.57
C GLU A 920 -24.49 -13.51 11.34
N ALA A 921 -24.00 -14.33 10.41
CA ALA A 921 -24.54 -15.64 10.10
C ALA A 921 -23.45 -16.52 9.52
N ALA A 922 -23.65 -17.84 9.61
CA ALA A 922 -22.89 -18.78 8.80
C ALA A 922 -23.20 -18.57 7.31
N ARG A 923 -22.20 -18.69 6.44
CA ARG A 923 -22.34 -18.54 4.98
C ARG A 923 -23.43 -19.40 4.38
N SER A 924 -23.67 -20.58 4.94
CA SER A 924 -24.72 -21.52 4.49
C SER A 924 -26.16 -21.00 4.71
N ALA A 925 -26.36 -20.03 5.59
CA ALA A 925 -27.64 -19.41 5.89
C ALA A 925 -27.98 -18.20 5.01
N VAL A 926 -27.05 -17.78 4.14
CA VAL A 926 -27.16 -16.56 3.32
C VAL A 926 -26.97 -16.90 1.84
N THR A 927 -27.89 -16.41 1.00
CA THR A 927 -27.76 -16.51 -0.47
C THR A 927 -27.01 -15.29 -0.99
N LEU A 928 -26.06 -15.51 -1.91
CA LEU A 928 -25.32 -14.44 -2.59
C LEU A 928 -25.74 -14.43 -4.06
N GLU A 929 -26.17 -13.29 -4.57
CA GLU A 929 -26.53 -13.06 -5.97
C GLU A 929 -25.85 -11.80 -6.49
N ALA A 930 -25.57 -11.71 -7.80
CA ALA A 930 -24.96 -10.51 -8.35
C ALA A 930 -25.99 -9.38 -8.40
N ALA A 931 -25.67 -8.23 -7.82
CA ALA A 931 -26.48 -7.01 -7.82
C ALA A 931 -25.92 -5.98 -8.82
N GLY A 932 -25.68 -6.43 -10.06
CA GLY A 932 -24.97 -5.65 -11.08
C GLY A 932 -23.48 -6.00 -11.16
N PRO A 933 -22.68 -5.25 -11.94
CA PRO A 933 -21.28 -5.62 -12.19
C PRO A 933 -20.38 -5.46 -10.95
N TRP A 934 -20.74 -4.60 -10.01
CA TRP A 934 -19.90 -4.19 -8.88
C TRP A 934 -20.55 -4.39 -7.51
N GLY A 935 -21.67 -5.13 -7.46
CA GLY A 935 -22.45 -5.31 -6.24
C GLY A 935 -22.88 -6.76 -6.03
N VAL A 936 -23.05 -7.14 -4.78
CA VAL A 936 -23.51 -8.44 -4.32
C VAL A 936 -24.74 -8.25 -3.45
N ARG A 937 -25.80 -8.97 -3.79
CA ARG A 937 -27.01 -9.08 -2.98
C ARG A 937 -26.86 -10.24 -2.02
N LEU A 938 -26.92 -9.96 -0.74
CA LEU A 938 -26.93 -10.96 0.33
C LEU A 938 -28.37 -11.12 0.81
N SER A 939 -28.85 -12.34 1.01
CA SER A 939 -30.19 -12.54 1.56
C SER A 939 -30.21 -13.66 2.59
N GLY A 940 -30.60 -13.33 3.82
CA GLY A 940 -30.63 -14.23 4.96
C GLY A 940 -31.85 -13.96 5.85
N ALA A 941 -32.27 -14.96 6.64
CA ALA A 941 -33.41 -14.78 7.54
C ALA A 941 -33.13 -13.85 8.74
N ALA A 942 -31.84 -13.72 9.13
CA ALA A 942 -31.40 -12.89 10.24
C ALA A 942 -30.94 -11.50 9.80
N THR A 943 -30.28 -11.40 8.64
CA THR A 943 -29.80 -10.11 8.12
C THR A 943 -30.85 -9.38 7.30
N GLY A 944 -31.77 -10.08 6.61
CA GLY A 944 -32.67 -9.48 5.63
C GLY A 944 -32.07 -9.54 4.22
N THR A 945 -32.36 -8.54 3.38
CA THR A 945 -31.87 -8.46 1.99
C THR A 945 -30.96 -7.26 1.79
N ASP A 946 -29.66 -7.51 1.81
CA ASP A 946 -28.64 -6.48 1.76
C ASP A 946 -28.05 -6.37 0.35
N VAL A 947 -27.65 -5.17 -0.04
CA VAL A 947 -26.88 -4.92 -1.27
C VAL A 947 -25.58 -4.24 -0.89
N ALA A 948 -24.46 -4.95 -1.10
CA ALA A 948 -23.13 -4.40 -0.89
C ALA A 948 -22.43 -4.12 -2.23
N SER A 949 -21.79 -2.97 -2.37
CA SER A 949 -20.95 -2.60 -3.53
C SER A 949 -19.62 -2.00 -3.07
N GLY A 950 -18.60 -2.05 -3.93
CA GLY A 950 -17.26 -1.55 -3.58
C GLY A 950 -16.67 -2.26 -2.37
N VAL A 951 -16.84 -3.59 -2.30
CA VAL A 951 -16.35 -4.42 -1.19
C VAL A 951 -15.61 -5.63 -1.75
N GLU A 952 -14.44 -5.92 -1.18
CA GLU A 952 -13.57 -6.99 -1.64
C GLU A 952 -13.80 -8.27 -0.84
N LEU A 953 -14.19 -8.15 0.44
CA LEU A 953 -14.34 -9.29 1.34
C LEU A 953 -15.70 -9.29 2.04
N ILE A 954 -16.31 -10.47 2.15
CA ILE A 954 -17.46 -10.71 3.02
C ILE A 954 -17.06 -11.71 4.09
N ARG A 955 -17.16 -11.28 5.36
CA ARG A 955 -16.89 -12.10 6.54
C ARG A 955 -18.19 -12.67 7.09
N PHE A 956 -18.31 -13.99 7.07
CA PHE A 956 -19.32 -14.76 7.79
C PHE A 956 -18.75 -15.32 9.11
N ASP A 957 -19.59 -15.87 9.96
CA ASP A 957 -19.17 -16.50 11.23
C ASP A 957 -18.21 -17.68 11.03
N ASP A 958 -18.34 -18.38 9.91
CA ASP A 958 -17.65 -19.64 9.63
C ASP A 958 -16.59 -19.56 8.51
N GLN A 959 -16.58 -18.48 7.73
CA GLN A 959 -15.65 -18.28 6.61
C GLN A 959 -15.58 -16.85 6.08
N VAL A 960 -14.53 -16.57 5.30
CA VAL A 960 -14.36 -15.35 4.50
C VAL A 960 -14.58 -15.68 3.03
N VAL A 961 -15.37 -14.85 2.35
CA VAL A 961 -15.64 -14.94 0.91
C VAL A 961 -14.96 -13.77 0.22
N TYR A 962 -14.17 -14.08 -0.82
CA TYR A 962 -13.57 -13.08 -1.69
C TYR A 962 -14.51 -12.71 -2.84
N VAL A 963 -14.70 -11.41 -3.07
CA VAL A 963 -15.58 -10.85 -4.10
C VAL A 963 -14.69 -10.30 -5.23
N THR A 964 -14.58 -11.04 -6.34
CA THR A 964 -13.83 -10.58 -7.52
C THR A 964 -14.68 -9.60 -8.34
N LEU A 965 -14.09 -8.50 -8.82
CA LEU A 965 -14.78 -7.50 -9.63
C LEU A 965 -14.41 -7.62 -11.14
N PRO A 966 -15.39 -7.60 -12.09
CA PRO A 966 -16.84 -7.58 -11.84
C PRO A 966 -17.33 -8.89 -11.20
N VAL A 967 -18.39 -8.81 -10.40
CA VAL A 967 -18.88 -9.93 -9.57
C VAL A 967 -19.09 -11.18 -10.41
N ARG A 968 -18.18 -12.14 -10.23
CA ARG A 968 -18.23 -13.49 -10.80
C ARG A 968 -18.22 -14.48 -9.64
N PHE A 969 -19.24 -15.34 -9.57
CA PHE A 969 -19.26 -16.47 -8.64
C PHE A 969 -18.54 -17.71 -9.20
N GLU A 970 -17.86 -17.54 -10.34
CA GLU A 970 -17.03 -18.55 -10.98
C GLU A 970 -15.57 -18.08 -10.84
N ALA A 971 -14.68 -19.00 -10.42
CA ALA A 971 -13.28 -18.70 -10.17
C ALA A 971 -12.62 -18.03 -11.39
N VAL A 972 -12.21 -16.78 -11.22
CA VAL A 972 -11.28 -16.12 -12.13
C VAL A 972 -9.89 -16.50 -11.65
N GLN A 973 -9.13 -17.20 -12.50
CA GLN A 973 -7.71 -17.45 -12.26
C GLN A 973 -7.00 -16.10 -12.41
N PRO A 974 -6.30 -15.57 -11.39
CA PRO A 974 -5.51 -14.37 -11.56
C PRO A 974 -4.41 -14.60 -12.62
N ASP A 975 -4.48 -13.77 -13.64
CA ASP A 975 -3.61 -13.71 -14.79
C ASP A 975 -2.25 -13.17 -14.34
N GLY A 976 -1.29 -14.06 -14.02
CA GLY A 976 0.07 -13.61 -13.66
C GLY A 976 0.95 -14.55 -12.83
N GLY A 977 0.50 -15.75 -12.45
CA GLY A 977 1.38 -16.79 -11.86
C GLY A 977 1.91 -16.54 -10.43
N GLY A 978 1.48 -15.48 -9.75
CA GLY A 978 1.86 -15.12 -8.37
C GLY A 978 0.66 -14.86 -7.45
N ALA A 979 0.92 -14.66 -6.15
CA ALA A 979 -0.08 -14.29 -5.14
C ALA A 979 -0.47 -12.80 -5.20
N PHE A 980 -0.49 -12.22 -6.39
CA PHE A 980 -0.80 -10.82 -6.67
C PHE A 980 -2.09 -10.74 -7.49
N ASP A 981 -2.98 -9.82 -7.15
CA ASP A 981 -4.24 -9.62 -7.86
C ASP A 981 -4.19 -8.31 -8.65
N GLU A 982 -3.89 -8.41 -9.94
CA GLU A 982 -3.75 -7.24 -10.81
C GLU A 982 -5.07 -6.50 -11.00
N ALA A 983 -6.20 -7.22 -11.06
CA ALA A 983 -7.50 -6.60 -11.22
C ALA A 983 -7.86 -5.75 -10.00
N PHE A 984 -7.60 -6.27 -8.79
CA PHE A 984 -7.71 -5.51 -7.55
C PHE A 984 -6.75 -4.31 -7.54
N TYR A 985 -5.47 -4.52 -7.86
CA TYR A 985 -4.45 -3.49 -7.80
C TYR A 985 -4.77 -2.32 -8.74
N LEU A 986 -5.18 -2.60 -9.98
CA LEU A 986 -5.60 -1.58 -10.95
C LEU A 986 -6.97 -0.99 -10.63
N ALA A 987 -7.85 -1.71 -9.93
CA ALA A 987 -9.11 -1.14 -9.44
C ALA A 987 -8.83 -0.06 -8.38
N ARG A 988 -7.92 -0.36 -7.44
CA ARG A 988 -7.57 0.46 -6.28
C ARG A 988 -6.79 1.72 -6.64
N TRP A 989 -5.77 1.60 -7.48
CA TRP A 989 -4.86 2.71 -7.79
C TRP A 989 -5.13 3.27 -9.19
N ALA A 990 -5.98 4.30 -9.24
CA ALA A 990 -6.40 4.93 -10.48
C ALA A 990 -5.24 5.59 -11.24
N ASP A 991 -4.22 6.07 -10.52
CA ASP A 991 -2.93 6.53 -11.05
C ASP A 991 -2.21 5.40 -11.79
N VAL A 992 -2.11 4.21 -11.21
CA VAL A 992 -1.48 3.05 -11.84
C VAL A 992 -2.29 2.57 -13.03
N ARG A 993 -3.61 2.48 -12.90
CA ARG A 993 -4.50 2.14 -14.03
C ARG A 993 -4.39 3.13 -15.17
N ALA A 994 -4.24 4.42 -14.87
CA ALA A 994 -4.00 5.44 -15.88
C ALA A 994 -2.63 5.24 -16.55
N ALA A 995 -1.59 4.94 -15.78
CA ALA A 995 -0.25 4.63 -16.31
C ALA A 995 -0.26 3.38 -17.20
N VAL A 996 -0.97 2.31 -16.80
CA VAL A 996 -1.13 1.09 -17.61
C VAL A 996 -1.92 1.37 -18.88
N ASN A 997 -3.04 2.08 -18.79
CA ASN A 997 -3.83 2.46 -19.97
C ASN A 997 -3.08 3.40 -20.92
N ALA A 998 -2.17 4.22 -20.38
CA ALA A 998 -1.30 5.10 -21.15
C ALA A 998 -0.06 4.39 -21.72
N GLY A 999 0.14 3.11 -21.39
CA GLY A 999 1.32 2.33 -21.78
C GLY A 999 2.62 2.82 -21.11
N GLN A 1000 2.53 3.56 -20.00
CA GLN A 1000 3.68 4.03 -19.22
C GLN A 1000 4.25 2.92 -18.32
N VAL A 1001 3.41 1.93 -17.96
CA VAL A 1001 3.76 0.69 -17.26
C VAL A 1001 2.97 -0.43 -17.93
N MET A 1002 3.53 -1.62 -18.12
CA MET A 1002 2.89 -2.72 -18.87
C MET A 1002 1.77 -3.41 -18.09
N SER A 1003 1.86 -3.43 -16.76
CA SER A 1003 0.91 -4.11 -15.89
C SER A 1003 0.88 -3.50 -14.49
N GLY A 1004 -0.18 -3.75 -13.73
CA GLY A 1004 -0.23 -3.43 -12.30
C GLY A 1004 0.83 -4.20 -11.51
N LEU A 1005 1.15 -5.43 -11.93
CA LEU A 1005 2.20 -6.25 -11.32
C LEU A 1005 3.58 -5.60 -11.47
N GLU A 1006 3.89 -5.09 -12.66
CA GLU A 1006 5.15 -4.38 -12.90
C GLU A 1006 5.25 -3.14 -12.02
N HIS A 1007 4.19 -2.33 -11.94
CA HIS A 1007 4.18 -1.18 -11.03
C HIS A 1007 4.39 -1.62 -9.59
N TYR A 1008 3.74 -2.69 -9.15
CA TYR A 1008 3.86 -3.17 -7.78
C TYR A 1008 5.29 -3.59 -7.44
N LEU A 1009 5.93 -4.36 -8.32
CA LEU A 1009 7.31 -4.80 -8.15
C LEU A 1009 8.31 -3.64 -8.21
N ALA A 1010 8.06 -2.63 -9.04
CA ALA A 1010 8.95 -1.48 -9.21
C ALA A 1010 8.80 -0.41 -8.12
N PHE A 1011 7.58 -0.13 -7.67
CA PHE A 1011 7.25 0.98 -6.78
C PHE A 1011 6.33 0.57 -5.63
N GLY A 1012 5.28 -0.21 -5.92
CA GLY A 1012 4.21 -0.47 -4.97
C GLY A 1012 4.65 -1.15 -3.68
N GLN A 1013 5.66 -2.01 -3.70
CA GLN A 1013 6.24 -2.61 -2.48
C GLN A 1013 6.85 -1.55 -1.55
N ALA A 1014 7.64 -0.63 -2.10
CA ALA A 1014 8.28 0.44 -1.32
C ALA A 1014 7.28 1.50 -0.87
N GLU A 1015 6.18 1.66 -1.59
CA GLU A 1015 5.06 2.55 -1.24
C GLU A 1015 4.10 1.91 -0.21
N GLY A 1016 4.32 0.65 0.18
CA GLY A 1016 3.45 -0.06 1.13
C GLY A 1016 2.06 -0.38 0.58
N ARG A 1017 1.90 -0.48 -0.74
CA ARG A 1017 0.62 -0.81 -1.38
C ARG A 1017 0.29 -2.29 -1.20
N ASP A 1018 -0.98 -2.62 -0.97
CA ASP A 1018 -1.39 -4.02 -0.80
C ASP A 1018 -1.46 -4.77 -2.15
N PRO A 1019 -0.87 -5.98 -2.25
CA PRO A 1019 -0.88 -6.78 -3.47
C PRO A 1019 -2.20 -7.53 -3.69
N THR A 1020 -2.95 -7.76 -2.61
CA THR A 1020 -4.24 -8.49 -2.62
C THR A 1020 -5.09 -8.00 -1.45
N PRO A 1021 -6.42 -8.15 -1.49
CA PRO A 1021 -7.29 -7.85 -0.35
C PRO A 1021 -7.03 -8.68 0.92
N LEU A 1022 -6.33 -9.80 0.78
CA LEU A 1022 -6.02 -10.73 1.90
C LEU A 1022 -4.63 -10.53 2.50
N PHE A 1023 -3.88 -9.54 2.03
CA PHE A 1023 -2.64 -9.12 2.65
C PHE A 1023 -2.77 -7.64 3.00
N ASP A 1024 -2.49 -7.30 4.26
CA ASP A 1024 -2.55 -5.93 4.78
C ASP A 1024 -1.15 -5.59 5.30
N GLU A 1025 -0.39 -4.84 4.51
CA GLU A 1025 1.01 -4.49 4.79
C GLU A 1025 1.13 -3.78 6.15
N GLU A 1026 0.28 -2.79 6.39
CA GLU A 1026 0.31 -1.99 7.61
C GLU A 1026 -0.01 -2.86 8.84
N ALA A 1027 -1.06 -3.69 8.77
CA ALA A 1027 -1.42 -4.58 9.88
C ALA A 1027 -0.36 -5.66 10.12
N TYR A 1028 0.26 -6.19 9.06
CA TYR A 1028 1.32 -7.18 9.16
C TYR A 1028 2.56 -6.61 9.86
N LEU A 1029 3.00 -5.40 9.48
CA LEU A 1029 4.12 -4.70 10.11
C LEU A 1029 3.79 -4.22 11.53
N ALA A 1030 2.54 -3.82 11.80
CA ALA A 1030 2.10 -3.44 13.13
C ALA A 1030 2.13 -4.63 14.10
N ARG A 1031 1.68 -5.81 13.63
CA ARG A 1031 1.65 -7.06 14.41
C ARG A 1031 3.04 -7.63 14.66
N TRP A 1032 3.94 -7.52 13.68
CA TRP A 1032 5.28 -8.13 13.72
C TRP A 1032 6.38 -7.07 13.69
N ALA A 1033 6.65 -6.49 14.87
CA ALA A 1033 7.63 -5.42 15.03
C ALA A 1033 9.06 -5.79 14.55
N ASP A 1034 9.43 -7.07 14.60
CA ASP A 1034 10.70 -7.56 14.06
C ASP A 1034 10.78 -7.43 12.53
N VAL A 1035 9.68 -7.68 11.83
CA VAL A 1035 9.58 -7.50 10.37
C VAL A 1035 9.63 -6.03 10.01
N ARG A 1036 8.90 -5.18 10.73
CA ARG A 1036 8.95 -3.72 10.54
C ARG A 1036 10.38 -3.19 10.61
N VAL A 1037 11.14 -3.59 11.63
CA VAL A 1037 12.55 -3.18 11.76
C VAL A 1037 13.40 -3.69 10.60
N ALA A 1038 13.14 -4.89 10.07
CA ALA A 1038 13.86 -5.43 8.92
C ALA A 1038 13.55 -4.66 7.62
N VAL A 1039 12.30 -4.26 7.42
CA VAL A 1039 11.88 -3.41 6.29
C VAL A 1039 12.48 -2.02 6.39
N GLU A 1040 12.40 -1.37 7.57
CA GLU A 1040 13.02 -0.06 7.83
C GLU A 1040 14.55 -0.08 7.65
N ALA A 1041 15.19 -1.23 7.88
CA ALA A 1041 16.63 -1.44 7.65
C ALA A 1041 16.98 -1.80 6.20
N GLY A 1042 15.99 -1.88 5.29
CA GLY A 1042 16.17 -2.23 3.89
C GLY A 1042 16.55 -3.69 3.64
N GLN A 1043 16.28 -4.59 4.59
CA GLN A 1043 16.51 -6.04 4.42
C GLN A 1043 15.41 -6.70 3.57
N PHE A 1044 14.21 -6.12 3.59
CA PHE A 1044 13.08 -6.44 2.73
C PHE A 1044 12.48 -5.10 2.24
N HIS A 1045 11.94 -5.10 1.03
CA HIS A 1045 11.24 -3.95 0.44
C HIS A 1045 9.86 -3.74 1.07
N SER A 1046 9.24 -4.83 1.57
CA SER A 1046 7.91 -4.83 2.19
C SER A 1046 7.75 -6.00 3.17
N GLY A 1047 6.77 -5.90 4.06
CA GLY A 1047 6.25 -6.99 4.87
C GLY A 1047 5.72 -8.14 4.02
N TYR A 1048 5.16 -7.85 2.85
CA TYR A 1048 4.75 -8.88 1.87
C TYR A 1048 5.94 -9.71 1.35
N GLU A 1049 7.07 -9.07 1.03
CA GLU A 1049 8.28 -9.80 0.64
C GLU A 1049 8.76 -10.73 1.78
N HIS A 1050 8.76 -10.23 3.01
CA HIS A 1050 9.06 -11.05 4.18
C HIS A 1050 8.06 -12.21 4.31
N TYR A 1051 6.77 -11.98 4.11
CA TYR A 1051 5.75 -13.01 4.20
C TYR A 1051 6.03 -14.16 3.22
N LEU A 1052 6.25 -13.84 1.94
CA LEU A 1052 6.53 -14.83 0.89
C LEU A 1052 7.80 -15.63 1.15
N ALA A 1053 8.84 -14.96 1.66
CA ALA A 1053 10.13 -15.58 1.93
C ALA A 1053 10.12 -16.45 3.20
N PHE A 1054 9.47 -15.97 4.26
CA PHE A 1054 9.56 -16.55 5.61
C PHE A 1054 8.21 -16.63 6.33
N GLY A 1055 7.42 -15.56 6.31
CA GLY A 1055 6.26 -15.41 7.20
C GLY A 1055 5.26 -16.55 7.20
N TRP A 1056 4.91 -17.09 6.02
CA TRP A 1056 3.96 -18.21 5.94
C TRP A 1056 4.52 -19.52 6.52
N ARG A 1057 5.86 -19.69 6.58
CA ARG A 1057 6.52 -20.84 7.23
C ARG A 1057 6.70 -20.64 8.73
N GLU A 1058 6.52 -19.42 9.21
CA GLU A 1058 6.64 -19.03 10.61
C GLU A 1058 5.28 -18.91 11.32
N ASP A 1059 4.21 -19.44 10.70
CA ASP A 1059 2.82 -19.33 11.20
C ASP A 1059 2.37 -17.87 11.41
N ARG A 1060 2.85 -16.94 10.58
CA ARG A 1060 2.43 -15.53 10.61
C ARG A 1060 1.29 -15.31 9.63
N ASP A 1061 0.10 -15.02 10.15
CA ASP A 1061 -1.07 -14.71 9.33
C ASP A 1061 -0.81 -13.48 8.44
N PRO A 1062 -1.16 -13.52 7.14
CA PRO A 1062 -0.93 -12.42 6.19
C PRO A 1062 -1.86 -11.23 6.42
N SER A 1063 -3.03 -11.44 7.03
CA SER A 1063 -3.98 -10.41 7.41
C SER A 1063 -4.92 -10.92 8.50
N ALA A 1064 -5.77 -10.02 9.00
CA ALA A 1064 -6.90 -10.37 9.85
C ALA A 1064 -7.87 -11.40 9.22
N TRP A 1065 -7.89 -11.48 7.90
CA TRP A 1065 -8.94 -12.15 7.13
C TRP A 1065 -8.54 -13.54 6.63
N PHE A 1066 -7.33 -13.99 6.98
CA PHE A 1066 -6.84 -15.30 6.59
C PHE A 1066 -6.03 -15.96 7.72
N ASP A 1067 -6.66 -16.93 8.39
CA ASP A 1067 -6.04 -17.80 9.40
C ASP A 1067 -5.25 -18.91 8.70
N LEU A 1068 -3.92 -18.77 8.73
CA LEU A 1068 -3.03 -19.69 8.06
C LEU A 1068 -3.06 -21.08 8.70
N SER A 1069 -3.12 -21.12 10.04
CA SER A 1069 -3.14 -22.37 10.81
C SER A 1069 -4.43 -23.16 10.58
N ALA A 1070 -5.58 -22.48 10.61
CA ALA A 1070 -6.87 -23.10 10.34
C ALA A 1070 -6.96 -23.58 8.88
N TYR A 1071 -6.41 -22.81 7.93
CA TYR A 1071 -6.38 -23.21 6.54
C TYR A 1071 -5.55 -24.47 6.32
N LEU A 1072 -4.31 -24.52 6.83
CA LEU A 1072 -3.45 -25.70 6.74
C LEU A 1072 -4.04 -26.92 7.45
N GLN A 1073 -4.69 -26.72 8.60
CA GLN A 1073 -5.35 -27.81 9.33
C GLN A 1073 -6.52 -28.42 8.52
N ARG A 1074 -7.28 -27.59 7.80
CA ARG A 1074 -8.37 -28.05 6.92
C ARG A 1074 -7.86 -28.67 5.62
N ASN A 1075 -6.64 -28.33 5.22
CA ASN A 1075 -6.03 -28.71 3.94
C ASN A 1075 -4.67 -29.41 4.14
N PRO A 1076 -4.64 -30.64 4.68
CA PRO A 1076 -3.39 -31.35 4.96
C PRO A 1076 -2.52 -31.59 3.72
N ASP A 1077 -3.13 -31.68 2.54
CA ASP A 1077 -2.44 -31.83 1.26
C ASP A 1077 -1.59 -30.60 0.92
N VAL A 1078 -2.05 -29.39 1.25
CA VAL A 1078 -1.29 -28.14 1.08
C VAL A 1078 -0.15 -28.07 2.09
N ALA A 1079 -0.42 -28.48 3.33
CA ALA A 1079 0.59 -28.56 4.39
C ALA A 1079 1.72 -29.55 4.02
N ASP A 1080 1.37 -30.75 3.56
CA ASP A 1080 2.31 -31.80 3.16
C ASP A 1080 3.14 -31.40 1.93
N ALA A 1081 2.53 -30.67 0.99
CA ALA A 1081 3.21 -30.17 -0.20
C ALA A 1081 4.15 -28.98 0.11
N GLY A 1082 4.05 -28.36 1.29
CA GLY A 1082 4.85 -27.20 1.67
C GLY A 1082 4.64 -26.02 0.73
N ILE A 1083 3.40 -25.79 0.30
CA ILE A 1083 3.00 -24.68 -0.56
C ILE A 1083 2.50 -23.53 0.31
N ASP A 1084 2.81 -22.29 -0.08
CA ASP A 1084 2.27 -21.07 0.54
C ASP A 1084 0.72 -21.14 0.59
N PRO A 1085 0.11 -21.11 1.79
CA PRO A 1085 -1.34 -21.20 1.98
C PRO A 1085 -2.14 -20.07 1.33
N LEU A 1086 -1.66 -18.83 1.39
CA LEU A 1086 -2.36 -17.67 0.82
C LEU A 1086 -2.34 -17.77 -0.70
N ARG A 1087 -1.17 -18.03 -1.28
CA ARG A 1087 -1.02 -18.29 -2.71
C ARG A 1087 -1.88 -19.46 -3.17
N HIS A 1088 -1.85 -20.56 -2.42
CA HIS A 1088 -2.64 -21.74 -2.76
C HIS A 1088 -4.13 -21.41 -2.81
N TRP A 1089 -4.63 -20.67 -1.82
CA TRP A 1089 -6.03 -20.31 -1.76
C TRP A 1089 -6.45 -19.40 -2.91
N LEU A 1090 -5.69 -18.34 -3.18
CA LEU A 1090 -5.96 -17.39 -4.27
C LEU A 1090 -5.92 -18.06 -5.65
N VAL A 1091 -4.97 -18.96 -5.90
CA VAL A 1091 -4.76 -19.58 -7.22
C VAL A 1091 -5.65 -20.80 -7.46
N TRP A 1092 -5.83 -21.66 -6.45
CA TRP A 1092 -6.58 -22.91 -6.59
C TRP A 1092 -7.72 -23.05 -5.59
N GLY A 1093 -7.50 -22.66 -4.34
CA GLY A 1093 -8.45 -22.90 -3.25
C GLY A 1093 -9.84 -22.30 -3.48
N ILE A 1094 -9.95 -21.11 -4.07
CA ILE A 1094 -11.24 -20.51 -4.45
C ILE A 1094 -11.99 -21.40 -5.45
N GLY A 1095 -11.32 -21.84 -6.53
CA GLY A 1095 -11.90 -22.73 -7.54
C GLY A 1095 -12.23 -24.14 -7.03
N GLU A 1096 -11.52 -24.58 -5.99
CA GLU A 1096 -11.75 -25.85 -5.30
C GLU A 1096 -12.80 -25.77 -4.18
N ASN A 1097 -13.40 -24.59 -3.94
CA ASN A 1097 -14.30 -24.32 -2.81
C ASN A 1097 -13.68 -24.58 -1.44
N ARG A 1098 -12.36 -24.35 -1.29
CA ARG A 1098 -11.69 -24.42 0.02
C ARG A 1098 -12.05 -23.21 0.86
N ILE A 1099 -12.28 -23.47 2.14
CA ILE A 1099 -12.73 -22.45 3.09
C ILE A 1099 -11.53 -21.72 3.69
N ALA A 1100 -11.48 -20.41 3.50
CA ALA A 1100 -10.65 -19.51 4.31
C ALA A 1100 -11.47 -19.01 5.50
N THR A 1101 -10.82 -18.83 6.64
CA THR A 1101 -11.43 -18.25 7.85
C THR A 1101 -10.63 -17.04 8.30
N ALA A 1102 -11.29 -16.06 8.91
CA ALA A 1102 -10.59 -14.95 9.52
C ALA A 1102 -9.75 -15.44 10.71
N ALA A 1103 -8.54 -14.88 10.87
CA ALA A 1103 -7.64 -15.15 11.98
C ALA A 1103 -8.12 -14.52 13.31
N ASP A 1104 -9.12 -13.63 13.23
CA ASP A 1104 -9.49 -12.76 14.35
C ASP A 1104 -10.91 -12.98 14.91
N THR A 1105 -10.99 -13.05 16.24
CA THR A 1105 -12.22 -13.15 17.05
C THR A 1105 -12.63 -11.83 17.74
N GLY A 1106 -11.97 -10.68 17.47
CA GLY A 1106 -12.17 -9.42 18.20
C GLY A 1106 -12.09 -8.11 17.41
N LEU A 1107 -11.99 -8.13 16.06
CA LEU A 1107 -11.92 -6.92 15.21
C LEU A 1107 -13.25 -6.19 14.96
N TRP A 1108 -14.32 -6.75 15.50
CA TRP A 1108 -15.67 -6.22 15.43
C TRP A 1108 -16.16 -6.29 16.87
N PHE A 1109 -16.69 -5.21 17.42
CA PHE A 1109 -17.02 -5.14 18.84
C PHE A 1109 -17.94 -6.30 19.24
N ALA A 1110 -17.56 -6.98 20.32
CA ALA A 1110 -18.36 -8.01 20.98
C ALA A 1110 -18.99 -7.46 22.24
#